data_AF-G1SQ80-F1
#
_entry.id   AF-G1SQ80-F1
#
_cell.length_a   1.000
_cell.length_b   1.000
_cell.length_c   1.000
_cell.angle_alpha   90.00
_cell.angle_beta   90.00
_cell.angle_gamma   90.00
#
_symmetry.space_group_name_H-M   'P 1'
#
loop_
_entity.id
_entity.type
_entity.pdbx_description
1 polymer ?
#
loop_
_entity_poly.entity_id
_entity_poly.type
_entity_poly.pdbx_seq_one_letter_code
_entity_poly.pdbx_strand_id
1 'polypeptide(L)'
;HSAAPLLGSPGSGCSRKTAMASPTSSNPAHAHFESFLQAQLCRDVLSSFQGLCEALGLEPGGGLPLYHKIKAQLNYWSAKSLWAKLDKRAGQPVYQQGRACPNTKCLVVGAGPCGLRAAVELAMLGARVVLVEKRTTFSRHNVLHLWPFTIHDLRALGAKKFYGRFCTGTLDHISIRQLQLLLLKVALLLGVEIHWGVAFTGLQPPPRKGCGWRAQLQPSPPAQLSNYEFDVLISAAGGKFVPEGFTVREMRGKLAIGITANFVNGRTVEETQVPEISGVARIYNQSFFQSLLKATGIDLENIVYYKDDTHYFVMTAKKQCLLRLGVLRQDWPETDRLLGSANVAPEALQRFARAAADFATHGKLGKLEFAKDARGQPDVSAFDFTSMMRAESSARVQEKHGARLLLGLVGDCLVEPFWPLGTGVARGFLAALDAGWMVKRWAEGAGPLEVLAERESLYQLLSQTSSDNMAPATWRSIDLYDVAAKEPVQRKSDKIDTGKPATGAADTQEELLRWCQEQTAGYPGVHVTDLSSSWADGLALCALVHRLRPDLLEPSELQGVGAVEAAARALKVAEHELGIAPMLPAQAVVAGSDPLGLIAYLSHFHSAFKNMTPRPGPASQTSPGTPNAVLFLGKLQRTLQRTRAKENGEDAGGKKPRLTADAGDLCALCGERLYVLERLCADGRFFHRSCFRCHSCEATLWPGSYAQHPEDKHFYCLQHLPQPDRKEDIMDGDSETLELPAAGENSTPPGPSAPAAPQEGPRQPTRRLIRLSSSERQRLSSLNLTPDQEVEAPPKPPRSCAALARQALEGSFVGWGIPAQSPEVLVAMEKEEESPSSSEEEEEEEEEPIDSDLEQALMTLAKTSGTMNKYPTWRRTLLRRAKEEEMKRFCKAQAVQRRLNEIEASLRELEAEGVRLELALRSQHSTPEQQKKLWLEQLLQLVQKKNSLVAEEAELMITVQELNLEEKQWQLDQELRGYMNREETLKTAADRQAEDQVLKKLVDVVNQRDALIRFQEERRLSELASGTGAQG
;
A
#
# COMPACT_ATOMS: atom_id res chain seq x y z
N HIS A 1 -51.75 38.54 59.80
CA HIS A 1 -52.41 38.50 61.12
C HIS A 1 -51.53 37.74 62.09
N SER A 2 -51.13 38.44 63.18
CA SER A 2 -50.62 37.99 64.51
C SER A 2 -49.45 36.98 64.55
N ALA A 3 -48.21 37.40 64.84
CA ALA A 3 -47.61 37.73 66.17
C ALA A 3 -47.37 36.46 67.03
N ALA A 4 -46.21 36.15 67.63
CA ALA A 4 -45.21 36.99 68.30
C ALA A 4 -43.82 36.28 68.46
N PRO A 5 -42.77 36.97 68.95
CA PRO A 5 -41.33 36.76 68.66
C PRO A 5 -40.49 36.32 69.87
N LEU A 6 -39.20 35.99 69.73
CA LEU A 6 -38.20 36.13 70.81
C LEU A 6 -36.74 36.27 70.28
N LEU A 7 -36.16 37.45 70.54
CA LEU A 7 -34.77 37.81 70.99
C LEU A 7 -33.57 37.00 70.40
N GLY A 8 -32.45 37.55 69.93
CA GLY A 8 -31.81 38.87 70.04
C GLY A 8 -30.29 38.65 69.91
N SER A 9 -29.63 39.31 68.94
CA SER A 9 -28.16 39.45 68.82
C SER A 9 -27.63 40.41 69.91
N PRO A 10 -26.32 40.44 70.33
CA PRO A 10 -25.13 40.52 69.45
C PRO A 10 -23.81 39.88 69.99
N GLY A 11 -22.74 39.87 69.17
CA GLY A 11 -21.35 39.94 69.66
C GLY A 11 -20.37 38.78 69.36
N SER A 12 -19.43 39.06 68.44
CA SER A 12 -18.01 38.64 68.37
C SER A 12 -17.57 37.17 68.50
N GLY A 13 -17.10 36.63 67.37
CA GLY A 13 -15.76 36.04 67.21
C GLY A 13 -15.43 34.69 67.89
N CYS A 14 -15.54 33.58 67.15
CA CYS A 14 -14.69 32.41 67.35
C CYS A 14 -14.62 31.54 66.07
N SER A 15 -13.41 31.21 65.64
CA SER A 15 -13.09 30.25 64.58
C SER A 15 -13.84 28.93 64.72
N ARG A 16 -14.57 28.52 63.68
CA ARG A 16 -14.90 27.11 63.41
C ARG A 16 -14.84 26.84 61.91
N LYS A 17 -13.76 26.12 61.55
CA LYS A 17 -13.68 25.10 60.51
C LYS A 17 -14.83 25.12 59.50
N THR A 18 -14.56 25.67 58.31
CA THR A 18 -15.28 25.32 57.10
C THR A 18 -15.14 23.81 56.93
N ALA A 19 -16.19 23.09 57.32
CA ALA A 19 -16.35 21.70 56.98
C ALA A 19 -16.30 21.61 55.45
N MET A 20 -15.27 20.93 54.94
CA MET A 20 -15.26 20.48 53.56
C MET A 20 -16.59 19.80 53.28
N ALA A 21 -17.31 20.31 52.30
CA ALA A 21 -18.45 19.62 51.74
C ALA A 21 -17.98 18.24 51.28
N SER A 22 -18.37 17.20 52.00
CA SER A 22 -18.35 15.82 51.52
C SER A 22 -19.10 15.76 50.19
N PRO A 23 -18.60 15.06 49.16
CA PRO A 23 -19.34 14.88 47.92
C PRO A 23 -20.57 14.03 48.20
N THR A 24 -21.73 14.67 48.35
CA THR A 24 -22.99 14.00 48.63
C THR A 24 -23.56 13.38 47.35
N SER A 25 -23.72 12.05 47.39
CA SER A 25 -24.73 11.25 46.67
C SER A 25 -24.63 11.18 45.13
N SER A 26 -23.85 10.24 44.61
CA SER A 26 -23.95 9.79 43.21
C SER A 26 -24.38 8.31 43.17
N ASN A 27 -25.39 7.99 42.35
CA ASN A 27 -25.77 6.61 42.03
C ASN A 27 -24.49 5.76 41.78
N PRO A 28 -24.27 4.64 42.50
CA PRO A 28 -23.04 3.87 42.38
C PRO A 28 -22.78 3.40 40.95
N ALA A 29 -23.83 3.08 40.18
CA ALA A 29 -23.69 2.71 38.77
C ALA A 29 -23.15 3.86 37.90
N HIS A 30 -23.52 5.11 38.17
CA HIS A 30 -23.00 6.26 37.45
C HIS A 30 -21.51 6.47 37.76
N ALA A 31 -21.11 6.32 39.03
CA ALA A 31 -19.71 6.44 39.44
C ALA A 31 -18.83 5.36 38.79
N HIS A 32 -19.29 4.11 38.75
CA HIS A 32 -18.59 3.03 38.06
C HIS A 32 -18.50 3.26 36.55
N PHE A 33 -19.56 3.77 35.92
CA PHE A 33 -19.54 4.08 34.50
C PHE A 33 -18.57 5.23 34.16
N GLU A 34 -18.54 6.31 34.94
CA GLU A 34 -17.55 7.38 34.75
C GLU A 34 -16.11 6.89 34.99
N SER A 35 -15.88 6.06 36.01
CA SER A 35 -14.58 5.42 36.23
C SER A 35 -14.18 4.54 35.05
N PHE A 36 -15.13 3.81 34.45
CA PHE A 36 -14.90 3.00 33.26
C PHE A 36 -14.56 3.84 32.04
N LEU A 37 -15.26 4.95 31.82
CA LEU A 37 -14.97 5.89 30.74
C LEU A 37 -13.57 6.50 30.88
N GLN A 38 -13.16 6.87 32.09
CA GLN A 38 -11.89 7.56 32.35
C GLN A 38 -10.69 6.63 32.49
N ALA A 39 -10.90 5.34 32.76
CA ALA A 39 -9.83 4.37 32.99
C ALA A 39 -8.79 4.34 31.85
N GLN A 40 -7.51 4.44 32.22
CA GLN A 40 -6.34 4.53 31.33
C GLN A 40 -5.47 3.26 31.33
N LEU A 41 -5.80 2.28 32.18
CA LEU A 41 -5.12 0.99 32.27
C LEU A 41 -6.13 -0.12 31.99
N CYS A 42 -5.67 -1.19 31.32
CA CYS A 42 -6.52 -2.33 30.96
C CYS A 42 -7.19 -2.95 32.20
N ARG A 43 -6.43 -3.16 33.28
CA ARG A 43 -6.95 -3.68 34.56
C ARG A 43 -8.06 -2.80 35.16
N ASP A 44 -7.89 -1.49 35.07
CA ASP A 44 -8.86 -0.53 35.61
C ASP A 44 -10.14 -0.53 34.78
N VAL A 45 -10.03 -0.63 33.45
CA VAL A 45 -11.19 -0.80 32.56
C VAL A 45 -11.97 -2.07 32.91
N LEU A 46 -11.28 -3.19 33.11
CA LEU A 46 -11.94 -4.47 33.44
C LEU A 46 -12.61 -4.42 34.82
N SER A 47 -11.90 -3.92 35.84
CA SER A 47 -12.43 -3.85 37.21
C SER A 47 -13.59 -2.85 37.35
N SER A 48 -13.50 -1.69 36.70
CA SER A 48 -14.60 -0.70 36.68
C SER A 48 -15.81 -1.21 35.92
N PHE A 49 -15.63 -1.94 34.81
CA PHE A 49 -16.72 -2.58 34.09
C PHE A 49 -17.38 -3.69 34.90
N GLN A 50 -16.59 -4.51 35.60
CA GLN A 50 -17.12 -5.52 36.50
C GLN A 50 -17.94 -4.88 37.62
N GLY A 51 -17.42 -3.85 38.28
CA GLY A 51 -18.16 -3.10 39.31
C GLY A 51 -19.43 -2.44 38.76
N LEU A 52 -19.42 -2.00 37.50
CA LEU A 52 -20.63 -1.51 36.83
C LEU A 52 -21.66 -2.62 36.62
N CYS A 53 -21.24 -3.79 36.14
CA CYS A 53 -22.11 -4.95 35.96
C CYS A 53 -22.73 -5.40 37.30
N GLU A 54 -21.92 -5.49 38.36
CA GLU A 54 -22.36 -5.81 39.72
C GLU A 54 -23.39 -4.79 40.24
N ALA A 55 -23.13 -3.48 40.06
CA ALA A 55 -24.05 -2.41 40.47
C ALA A 55 -25.40 -2.44 39.72
N LEU A 56 -25.44 -3.02 38.52
CA LEU A 56 -26.65 -3.18 37.70
C LEU A 56 -27.29 -4.57 37.80
N GLY A 57 -26.70 -5.49 38.58
CA GLY A 57 -27.17 -6.87 38.71
C GLY A 57 -27.06 -7.67 37.40
N LEU A 58 -25.98 -7.45 36.64
CA LEU A 58 -25.74 -8.06 35.33
C LEU A 58 -24.45 -8.88 35.33
N GLU A 59 -24.40 -9.92 34.50
CA GLU A 59 -23.19 -10.71 34.27
C GLU A 59 -22.49 -10.24 32.98
N PRO A 60 -21.15 -10.07 32.99
CA PRO A 60 -20.39 -9.72 31.79
C PRO A 60 -20.40 -10.87 30.75
N GLY A 61 -20.18 -10.54 29.48
CA GLY A 61 -20.12 -11.54 28.39
C GLY A 61 -21.48 -12.05 27.87
N GLY A 62 -22.58 -11.37 28.22
CA GLY A 62 -23.95 -11.75 27.84
C GLY A 62 -24.41 -11.36 26.42
N GLY A 63 -23.51 -10.92 25.54
CA GLY A 63 -23.84 -10.43 24.18
C GLY A 63 -24.71 -9.16 24.16
N LEU A 64 -25.37 -8.88 23.04
CA LEU A 64 -26.24 -7.69 22.88
C LEU A 64 -27.37 -7.55 23.92
N PRO A 65 -27.98 -8.62 24.47
CA PRO A 65 -28.92 -8.49 25.58
C PRO A 65 -28.32 -7.80 26.82
N LEU A 66 -27.02 -7.97 27.08
CA LEU A 66 -26.31 -7.24 28.14
C LEU A 66 -26.28 -5.75 27.83
N TYR A 67 -25.88 -5.39 26.60
CA TYR A 67 -25.85 -4.01 26.12
C TYR A 67 -27.20 -3.30 26.31
N HIS A 68 -28.30 -3.92 25.89
CA HIS A 68 -29.63 -3.33 26.04
C HIS A 68 -30.03 -3.11 27.50
N LYS A 69 -29.66 -4.03 28.41
CA LYS A 69 -29.93 -3.88 29.85
C LYS A 69 -29.09 -2.77 30.48
N ILE A 70 -27.79 -2.70 30.16
CA ILE A 70 -26.89 -1.63 30.62
C ILE A 70 -27.45 -0.28 30.16
N LYS A 71 -27.76 -0.14 28.87
CA LYS A 71 -28.29 1.09 28.28
C LYS A 71 -29.61 1.53 28.92
N ALA A 72 -30.53 0.59 29.13
CA ALA A 72 -31.84 0.88 29.73
C ALA A 72 -31.72 1.37 31.17
N GLN A 73 -30.78 0.84 31.95
CA GLN A 73 -30.57 1.23 33.35
C GLN A 73 -29.65 2.46 33.50
N LEU A 74 -28.77 2.74 32.53
CA LEU A 74 -27.88 3.92 32.49
C LEU A 74 -28.39 5.00 31.53
N ASN A 75 -29.64 5.44 31.73
CA ASN A 75 -30.23 6.51 30.92
C ASN A 75 -30.03 7.89 31.57
N TYR A 76 -28.79 8.38 31.60
CA TYR A 76 -28.45 9.70 32.14
C TYR A 76 -27.62 10.54 31.16
N TRP A 77 -27.55 11.85 31.41
CA TRP A 77 -27.06 12.86 30.45
C TRP A 77 -25.68 12.52 29.84
N SER A 78 -24.72 12.04 30.64
CA SER A 78 -23.36 11.76 30.16
C SER A 78 -23.29 10.55 29.22
N ALA A 79 -24.17 9.55 29.41
CA ALA A 79 -24.15 8.30 28.64
C ALA A 79 -25.00 8.34 27.36
N LYS A 80 -26.01 9.21 27.31
CA LYS A 80 -26.97 9.30 26.18
C LYS A 80 -26.30 9.46 24.81
N SER A 81 -25.29 10.32 24.70
CA SER A 81 -24.61 10.56 23.41
C SER A 81 -23.83 9.34 22.93
N LEU A 82 -23.27 8.53 23.84
CA LEU A 82 -22.61 7.27 23.50
C LEU A 82 -23.63 6.26 22.97
N TRP A 83 -24.75 6.10 23.68
CA TRP A 83 -25.84 5.22 23.27
C TRP A 83 -26.38 5.55 21.90
N ALA A 84 -26.68 6.83 21.64
CA ALA A 84 -27.16 7.27 20.34
C ALA A 84 -26.22 6.89 19.18
N LYS A 85 -24.90 6.99 19.39
CA LYS A 85 -23.90 6.62 18.38
C LYS A 85 -23.83 5.10 18.15
N LEU A 86 -23.80 4.31 19.22
CA LEU A 86 -23.78 2.85 19.12
C LEU A 86 -25.09 2.30 18.54
N ASP A 87 -26.24 2.86 18.92
CA ASP A 87 -27.55 2.48 18.38
C ASP A 87 -27.68 2.87 16.91
N LYS A 88 -27.19 4.06 16.50
CA LYS A 88 -27.19 4.48 15.09
C LYS A 88 -26.42 3.48 14.22
N ARG A 89 -25.30 2.96 14.73
CA ARG A 89 -24.53 1.93 14.02
C ARG A 89 -25.25 0.57 14.04
N ALA A 90 -25.68 0.09 15.20
CA ALA A 90 -26.37 -1.18 15.34
C ALA A 90 -27.71 -1.25 14.58
N GLY A 91 -28.33 -0.09 14.31
CA GLY A 91 -29.54 0.06 13.51
C GLY A 91 -29.35 -0.02 12.00
N GLN A 92 -28.11 -0.10 11.49
CA GLN A 92 -27.88 -0.25 10.05
C GLN A 92 -28.44 -1.59 9.53
N PRO A 93 -28.99 -1.64 8.29
CA PRO A 93 -29.69 -2.80 7.77
C PRO A 93 -28.88 -4.10 7.79
N VAL A 94 -27.58 -4.02 7.53
CA VAL A 94 -26.68 -5.17 7.52
C VAL A 94 -26.75 -6.03 8.80
N TYR A 95 -26.92 -5.40 9.97
CA TYR A 95 -26.91 -6.12 11.24
C TYR A 95 -28.25 -6.79 11.56
N GLN A 96 -29.32 -6.45 10.83
CA GLN A 96 -30.67 -6.97 11.04
C GLN A 96 -31.11 -6.87 12.51
N GLN A 97 -30.82 -5.74 13.16
CA GLN A 97 -31.06 -5.52 14.60
C GLN A 97 -30.36 -6.56 15.49
N GLY A 98 -29.16 -6.98 15.13
CA GLY A 98 -28.39 -8.01 15.85
C GLY A 98 -28.92 -9.43 15.64
N ARG A 99 -29.55 -9.72 14.50
CA ARG A 99 -30.11 -11.03 14.16
C ARG A 99 -29.53 -11.65 12.90
N ALA A 100 -28.48 -11.06 12.34
CA ALA A 100 -27.80 -11.60 11.17
C ALA A 100 -27.03 -12.90 11.49
N CYS A 101 -26.42 -13.00 12.69
CA CYS A 101 -25.58 -14.13 13.08
C CYS A 101 -25.95 -14.76 14.46
N PRO A 102 -27.23 -14.98 14.82
CA PRO A 102 -27.64 -15.33 16.19
C PRO A 102 -27.16 -16.71 16.65
N ASN A 103 -26.93 -17.63 15.71
CA ASN A 103 -26.49 -19.00 16.00
C ASN A 103 -24.98 -19.20 15.79
N THR A 104 -24.27 -18.16 15.36
CA THR A 104 -22.84 -18.22 15.07
C THR A 104 -22.03 -18.01 16.35
N LYS A 105 -21.09 -18.91 16.60
CA LYS A 105 -20.17 -18.87 17.73
C LYS A 105 -18.76 -18.59 17.22
N CYS A 106 -18.21 -17.46 17.65
CA CYS A 106 -16.94 -16.94 17.18
C CYS A 106 -15.89 -17.00 18.30
N LEU A 107 -14.71 -17.51 17.96
CA LEU A 107 -13.49 -17.30 18.73
C LEU A 107 -12.59 -16.27 18.01
N VAL A 108 -12.27 -15.17 18.67
CA VAL A 108 -11.32 -14.16 18.19
C VAL A 108 -10.00 -14.31 18.93
N VAL A 109 -8.88 -14.38 18.21
CA VAL A 109 -7.55 -14.53 18.80
C VAL A 109 -6.79 -13.20 18.70
N GLY A 110 -6.55 -12.57 19.86
CA GLY A 110 -5.78 -11.33 20.00
C GLY A 110 -6.64 -10.09 20.24
N ALA A 111 -6.36 -9.35 21.32
CA ALA A 111 -6.95 -8.06 21.67
C ALA A 111 -6.12 -6.88 21.11
N GLY A 112 -5.54 -7.06 19.92
CA GLY A 112 -5.00 -5.95 19.14
C GLY A 112 -6.12 -5.04 18.62
N PRO A 113 -5.81 -3.85 18.07
CA PRO A 113 -6.83 -2.97 17.47
C PRO A 113 -7.75 -3.68 16.48
N CYS A 114 -7.18 -4.44 15.54
CA CYS A 114 -7.97 -5.12 14.50
C CYS A 114 -8.81 -6.28 15.06
N GLY A 115 -8.31 -6.99 16.07
CA GLY A 115 -9.05 -8.08 16.73
C GLY A 115 -10.23 -7.57 17.54
N LEU A 116 -10.03 -6.52 18.35
CA LEU A 116 -11.12 -5.86 19.06
C LEU A 116 -12.13 -5.23 18.09
N ARG A 117 -11.65 -4.63 16.99
CA ARG A 117 -12.51 -4.06 15.95
C ARG A 117 -13.37 -5.12 15.26
N ALA A 118 -12.81 -6.28 14.94
CA ALA A 118 -13.55 -7.43 14.41
C ALA A 118 -14.57 -7.97 15.44
N ALA A 119 -14.20 -8.06 16.71
CA ALA A 119 -15.10 -8.49 17.77
C ALA A 119 -16.32 -7.55 17.92
N VAL A 120 -16.11 -6.24 17.78
CA VAL A 120 -17.20 -5.25 17.76
C VAL A 120 -18.17 -5.49 16.59
N GLU A 121 -17.68 -5.73 15.37
CA GLU A 121 -18.56 -6.04 14.23
C GLU A 121 -19.34 -7.34 14.43
N LEU A 122 -18.66 -8.41 14.85
CA LEU A 122 -19.30 -9.71 15.09
C LEU A 122 -20.36 -9.64 16.19
N ALA A 123 -20.12 -8.84 17.24
CA ALA A 123 -21.09 -8.60 18.29
C ALA A 123 -22.31 -7.82 17.76
N MET A 124 -22.10 -6.80 16.91
CA MET A 124 -23.20 -6.05 16.29
C MET A 124 -24.04 -6.92 15.33
N LEU A 125 -23.44 -7.90 14.65
CA LEU A 125 -24.17 -8.90 13.84
C LEU A 125 -25.03 -9.86 14.70
N GLY A 126 -24.83 -9.88 16.02
CA GLY A 126 -25.54 -10.75 16.95
C GLY A 126 -24.88 -12.10 17.23
N ALA A 127 -23.62 -12.29 16.81
CA ALA A 127 -22.88 -13.51 17.09
C ALA A 127 -22.49 -13.63 18.57
N ARG A 128 -22.30 -14.86 19.06
CA ARG A 128 -21.63 -15.10 20.35
C ARG A 128 -20.13 -14.96 20.15
N VAL A 129 -19.56 -13.87 20.66
CA VAL A 129 -18.12 -13.58 20.50
C VAL A 129 -17.36 -13.84 21.79
N VAL A 130 -16.39 -14.73 21.72
CA VAL A 130 -15.37 -14.97 22.75
C VAL A 130 -14.01 -14.55 22.21
N LEU A 131 -13.24 -13.78 22.97
CA LEU A 131 -11.90 -13.31 22.60
C LEU A 131 -10.85 -13.81 23.59
N VAL A 132 -9.73 -14.30 23.10
CA VAL A 132 -8.57 -14.69 23.93
C VAL A 132 -7.36 -13.80 23.63
N GLU A 133 -6.72 -13.28 24.68
CA GLU A 133 -5.51 -12.45 24.60
C GLU A 133 -4.43 -13.02 25.52
N LYS A 134 -3.23 -13.20 24.97
CA LYS A 134 -2.08 -13.78 25.69
C LYS A 134 -1.49 -12.83 26.74
N ARG A 135 -1.59 -11.52 26.52
CA ARG A 135 -1.11 -10.49 27.45
C ARG A 135 -2.18 -10.16 28.49
N THR A 136 -1.79 -9.43 29.52
CA THR A 136 -2.72 -8.92 30.55
C THR A 136 -2.81 -7.39 30.55
N THR A 137 -2.01 -6.71 29.74
CA THR A 137 -1.92 -5.25 29.69
C THR A 137 -1.65 -4.74 28.28
N PHE A 138 -2.15 -3.54 27.97
CA PHE A 138 -1.76 -2.79 26.79
C PHE A 138 -0.53 -1.93 27.08
N SER A 139 0.58 -2.23 26.43
CA SER A 139 1.90 -1.72 26.83
C SER A 139 2.67 -1.03 25.70
N ARG A 140 2.05 -0.83 24.53
CA ARG A 140 2.72 -0.27 23.34
C ARG A 140 2.36 1.22 23.21
N HIS A 141 3.40 2.06 23.19
CA HIS A 141 3.26 3.51 23.13
C HIS A 141 3.37 4.07 21.71
N ASN A 142 3.96 3.31 20.77
CA ASN A 142 4.08 3.72 19.37
C ASN A 142 2.75 4.21 18.79
N VAL A 143 2.85 5.21 17.93
CA VAL A 143 1.72 5.96 17.40
C VAL A 143 1.36 5.47 16.00
N LEU A 144 0.05 5.30 15.77
CA LEU A 144 -0.53 4.81 14.54
C LEU A 144 -1.19 5.98 13.80
N HIS A 145 -0.85 6.17 12.54
CA HIS A 145 -1.60 7.04 11.65
C HIS A 145 -2.99 6.46 11.35
N LEU A 146 -3.98 7.35 11.23
CA LEU A 146 -5.38 7.05 11.00
C LEU A 146 -5.84 7.71 9.70
N TRP A 147 -6.35 6.90 8.77
CA TRP A 147 -7.01 7.43 7.58
C TRP A 147 -8.34 8.09 7.93
N PRO A 148 -8.85 9.02 7.11
CA PRO A 148 -10.11 9.73 7.37
C PRO A 148 -11.28 8.81 7.72
N PHE A 149 -11.43 7.67 7.02
CA PHE A 149 -12.50 6.72 7.31
C PHE A 149 -12.36 6.07 8.69
N THR A 150 -11.14 5.79 9.15
CA THR A 150 -10.90 5.18 10.47
C THR A 150 -11.19 6.18 11.58
N ILE A 151 -10.89 7.47 11.37
CA ILE A 151 -11.27 8.54 12.30
C ILE A 151 -12.79 8.62 12.40
N HIS A 152 -13.49 8.61 11.26
CA HIS A 152 -14.95 8.63 11.22
C HIS A 152 -15.56 7.40 11.92
N ASP A 153 -15.08 6.20 11.58
CA ASP A 153 -15.50 4.92 12.18
C ASP A 153 -15.37 4.94 13.71
N LEU A 154 -14.21 5.37 14.22
CA LEU A 154 -13.97 5.46 15.66
C LEU A 154 -14.82 6.55 16.32
N ARG A 155 -15.00 7.73 15.68
CA ARG A 155 -15.92 8.77 16.18
C ARG A 155 -17.35 8.24 16.29
N ALA A 156 -17.81 7.47 15.31
CA ALA A 156 -19.12 6.83 15.31
C ALA A 156 -19.25 5.73 16.38
N LEU A 157 -18.14 5.18 16.87
CA LEU A 157 -18.10 4.27 18.02
C LEU A 157 -17.95 5.02 19.37
N GLY A 158 -18.00 6.36 19.38
CA GLY A 158 -17.91 7.15 20.61
C GLY A 158 -16.48 7.42 21.08
N ALA A 159 -15.47 7.32 20.22
CA ALA A 159 -14.06 7.55 20.55
C ALA A 159 -13.79 8.79 21.40
N LYS A 160 -14.44 9.91 21.07
CA LYS A 160 -14.29 11.19 21.77
C LYS A 160 -14.72 11.14 23.24
N LYS A 161 -15.69 10.28 23.57
CA LYS A 161 -16.16 10.07 24.94
C LYS A 161 -15.16 9.24 25.76
N PHE A 162 -14.56 8.22 25.15
CA PHE A 162 -13.57 7.37 25.81
C PHE A 162 -12.17 7.99 25.88
N TYR A 163 -11.86 8.88 24.94
CA TYR A 163 -10.59 9.58 24.81
C TYR A 163 -10.83 11.01 24.31
N GLY A 164 -10.91 11.97 25.23
CA GLY A 164 -11.24 13.37 24.91
C GLY A 164 -10.29 14.04 23.91
N ARG A 165 -9.04 13.57 23.83
CA ARG A 165 -8.02 14.08 22.90
C ARG A 165 -8.05 13.40 21.52
N PHE A 166 -8.96 12.46 21.30
CA PHE A 166 -9.07 11.75 20.03
C PHE A 166 -9.26 12.74 18.86
N CYS A 167 -8.26 12.78 17.97
CA CYS A 167 -8.24 13.58 16.76
C CYS A 167 -8.76 15.02 16.96
N THR A 168 -8.31 15.71 18.03
CA THR A 168 -8.58 17.14 18.24
C THR A 168 -7.84 17.99 17.21
N GLY A 169 -8.51 18.95 16.59
CA GLY A 169 -7.89 19.84 15.60
C GLY A 169 -7.46 19.10 14.33
N THR A 170 -6.15 19.08 14.07
CA THR A 170 -5.51 18.47 12.89
C THR A 170 -4.85 17.12 13.17
N LEU A 171 -5.01 16.58 14.39
CA LEU A 171 -4.46 15.27 14.75
C LEU A 171 -5.17 14.13 14.00
N ASP A 172 -4.37 13.27 13.39
CA ASP A 172 -4.76 12.15 12.52
C ASP A 172 -4.07 10.85 12.94
N HIS A 173 -3.75 10.72 14.22
CA HIS A 173 -3.07 9.55 14.78
C HIS A 173 -3.49 9.26 16.21
N ILE A 174 -3.13 8.07 16.69
CA ILE A 174 -3.40 7.59 18.05
C ILE A 174 -2.35 6.57 18.49
N SER A 175 -1.91 6.60 19.75
CA SER A 175 -1.06 5.53 20.29
C SER A 175 -1.78 4.17 20.31
N ILE A 176 -1.03 3.09 20.07
CA ILE A 176 -1.58 1.72 20.01
C ILE A 176 -2.41 1.40 21.25
N ARG A 177 -1.88 1.69 22.46
CA ARG A 177 -2.58 1.41 23.71
C ARG A 177 -3.89 2.18 23.86
N GLN A 178 -3.97 3.43 23.41
CA GLN A 178 -5.20 4.23 23.51
C GLN A 178 -6.28 3.69 22.57
N LEU A 179 -5.89 3.30 21.35
CA LEU A 179 -6.82 2.64 20.42
C LEU A 179 -7.34 1.31 20.99
N GLN A 180 -6.47 0.53 21.62
CA GLN A 180 -6.87 -0.71 22.29
C GLN A 180 -7.83 -0.46 23.47
N LEU A 181 -7.59 0.56 24.31
CA LEU A 181 -8.48 0.91 25.42
C LEU A 181 -9.87 1.34 24.93
N LEU A 182 -9.92 2.17 23.90
CA LEU A 182 -11.17 2.62 23.28
C LEU A 182 -11.99 1.42 22.78
N LEU A 183 -11.39 0.57 21.94
CA LEU A 183 -12.10 -0.57 21.37
C LEU A 183 -12.44 -1.64 22.41
N LEU A 184 -11.63 -1.79 23.46
CA LEU A 184 -11.94 -2.67 24.60
C LEU A 184 -13.21 -2.21 25.31
N LYS A 185 -13.34 -0.90 25.59
CA LYS A 185 -14.55 -0.35 26.23
C LYS A 185 -15.79 -0.61 25.38
N VAL A 186 -15.70 -0.39 24.07
CA VAL A 186 -16.81 -0.69 23.14
C VAL A 186 -17.15 -2.18 23.12
N ALA A 187 -16.14 -3.06 23.02
CA ALA A 187 -16.36 -4.52 22.99
C ALA A 187 -17.02 -5.03 24.27
N LEU A 188 -16.59 -4.55 25.44
CA LEU A 188 -17.19 -4.90 26.74
C LEU A 188 -18.66 -4.46 26.83
N LEU A 189 -18.96 -3.22 26.40
CA LEU A 189 -20.33 -2.71 26.38
C LEU A 189 -21.27 -3.53 25.48
N LEU A 190 -20.75 -4.03 24.36
CA LEU A 190 -21.50 -4.90 23.43
C LEU A 190 -21.59 -6.36 23.90
N GLY A 191 -21.01 -6.68 25.06
CA GLY A 191 -21.11 -8.00 25.69
C GLY A 191 -20.18 -9.05 25.10
N VAL A 192 -19.06 -8.65 24.50
CA VAL A 192 -17.98 -9.58 24.10
C VAL A 192 -17.35 -10.20 25.35
N GLU A 193 -17.19 -11.52 25.35
CA GLU A 193 -16.54 -12.26 26.44
C GLU A 193 -15.02 -12.29 26.19
N ILE A 194 -14.21 -11.71 27.08
CA ILE A 194 -12.76 -11.54 26.86
C ILE A 194 -11.96 -12.22 27.97
N HIS A 195 -11.01 -13.09 27.57
CA HIS A 195 -10.12 -13.82 28.46
C HIS A 195 -8.67 -13.36 28.28
N TRP A 196 -8.04 -12.92 29.37
CA TRP A 196 -6.68 -12.35 29.40
C TRP A 196 -5.67 -13.33 29.96
N GLY A 197 -4.41 -13.21 29.53
CA GLY A 197 -3.34 -14.12 29.95
C GLY A 197 -3.48 -15.53 29.38
N VAL A 198 -4.26 -15.71 28.31
CA VAL A 198 -4.53 -17.01 27.67
C VAL A 198 -4.09 -16.96 26.21
N ALA A 199 -3.08 -17.76 25.87
CA ALA A 199 -2.56 -17.90 24.52
C ALA A 199 -3.27 -19.02 23.77
N PHE A 200 -3.73 -18.72 22.56
CA PHE A 200 -4.17 -19.75 21.61
C PHE A 200 -2.95 -20.42 20.97
N THR A 201 -2.92 -21.75 20.98
CA THR A 201 -1.81 -22.54 20.43
C THR A 201 -2.22 -23.35 19.21
N GLY A 202 -3.50 -23.67 19.04
CA GLY A 202 -3.98 -24.48 17.93
C GLY A 202 -5.44 -24.88 18.04
N LEU A 203 -5.89 -25.69 17.09
CA LEU A 203 -7.25 -26.21 17.04
C LEU A 203 -7.33 -27.62 17.62
N GLN A 204 -8.42 -27.90 18.32
CA GLN A 204 -8.81 -29.25 18.69
C GLN A 204 -9.98 -29.68 17.80
N PRO A 205 -9.76 -30.67 16.91
CA PRO A 205 -10.78 -31.11 15.98
C PRO A 205 -11.91 -31.87 16.71
N PRO A 206 -13.13 -31.88 16.13
CA PRO A 206 -14.28 -32.55 16.73
C PRO A 206 -14.03 -34.07 16.88
N PRO A 207 -14.14 -34.65 18.09
CA PRO A 207 -13.79 -36.04 18.33
C PRO A 207 -14.76 -37.03 17.68
N ARG A 208 -16.03 -36.63 17.51
CA ARG A 208 -17.09 -37.45 16.90
C ARG A 208 -18.14 -36.55 16.24
N LYS A 209 -19.00 -37.14 15.40
CA LYS A 209 -20.14 -36.46 14.79
C LYS A 209 -21.05 -35.86 15.86
N GLY A 210 -21.43 -34.60 15.71
CA GLY A 210 -22.24 -33.85 16.67
C GLY A 210 -21.45 -33.07 17.74
N CYS A 211 -20.12 -33.17 17.77
CA CYS A 211 -19.26 -32.27 18.54
C CYS A 211 -18.72 -31.15 17.65
N GLY A 212 -18.53 -29.95 18.20
CA GLY A 212 -17.92 -28.80 17.52
C GLY A 212 -16.40 -28.71 17.65
N TRP A 213 -15.82 -27.72 16.97
CA TRP A 213 -14.40 -27.38 17.07
C TRP A 213 -14.10 -26.64 18.37
N ARG A 214 -12.92 -26.88 18.95
CA ARG A 214 -12.46 -26.24 20.18
C ARG A 214 -11.05 -25.68 20.02
N ALA A 215 -10.65 -24.85 20.97
CA ALA A 215 -9.32 -24.24 20.98
C ALA A 215 -8.38 -24.96 21.94
N GLN A 216 -7.13 -25.14 21.52
CA GLN A 216 -6.02 -25.45 22.42
C GLN A 216 -5.47 -24.14 22.97
N LEU A 217 -5.46 -24.03 24.30
CA LEU A 217 -5.17 -22.79 25.01
C LEU A 217 -4.14 -23.04 26.12
N GLN A 218 -3.24 -22.08 26.34
CA GLN A 218 -2.21 -22.13 27.38
C GLN A 218 -2.12 -20.80 28.15
N PRO A 219 -2.00 -20.79 29.49
CA PRO A 219 -2.09 -21.95 30.41
C PRO A 219 -3.51 -22.56 30.41
N SER A 220 -3.69 -23.72 31.06
CA SER A 220 -4.97 -24.44 31.08
C SER A 220 -6.12 -23.50 31.49
N PRO A 221 -7.08 -23.22 30.61
CA PRO A 221 -8.08 -22.19 30.86
C PRO A 221 -9.20 -22.73 31.75
N PRO A 222 -10.12 -21.86 32.22
CA PRO A 222 -11.33 -22.29 32.91
C PRO A 222 -12.11 -23.36 32.12
N ALA A 223 -12.80 -24.27 32.82
CA ALA A 223 -13.51 -25.38 32.18
C ALA A 223 -14.57 -24.93 31.16
N GLN A 224 -15.18 -23.75 31.37
CA GLN A 224 -16.13 -23.16 30.43
C GLN A 224 -15.48 -22.79 29.10
N LEU A 225 -14.28 -22.18 29.14
CA LEU A 225 -13.52 -21.80 27.95
C LEU A 225 -12.89 -23.02 27.26
N SER A 226 -12.40 -24.00 28.03
CA SER A 226 -11.88 -25.28 27.50
C SER A 226 -12.94 -26.06 26.70
N ASN A 227 -14.21 -25.95 27.11
CA ASN A 227 -15.33 -26.64 26.47
C ASN A 227 -16.09 -25.76 25.47
N TYR A 228 -15.63 -24.53 25.22
CA TYR A 228 -16.28 -23.63 24.28
C TYR A 228 -16.10 -24.15 22.85
N GLU A 229 -17.23 -24.48 22.23
CA GLU A 229 -17.30 -24.92 20.84
C GLU A 229 -17.69 -23.74 19.94
N PHE A 230 -16.96 -23.58 18.84
CA PHE A 230 -17.15 -22.50 17.87
C PHE A 230 -17.14 -23.01 16.43
N ASP A 231 -17.85 -22.31 15.55
CA ASP A 231 -17.92 -22.56 14.12
C ASP A 231 -17.19 -21.49 13.29
N VAL A 232 -16.74 -20.41 13.94
CA VAL A 232 -15.92 -19.35 13.33
C VAL A 232 -14.69 -19.06 14.20
N LEU A 233 -13.51 -18.99 13.57
CA LEU A 233 -12.26 -18.52 14.16
C LEU A 233 -11.75 -17.29 13.40
N ILE A 234 -11.63 -16.16 14.09
CA ILE A 234 -10.95 -14.97 13.55
C ILE A 234 -9.59 -14.82 14.23
N SER A 235 -8.51 -15.03 13.46
CA SER A 235 -7.15 -14.80 13.94
C SER A 235 -6.73 -13.36 13.67
N ALA A 236 -6.46 -12.62 14.74
CA ALA A 236 -5.94 -11.26 14.72
C ALA A 236 -4.70 -11.13 15.64
N ALA A 237 -3.90 -12.19 15.69
CA ALA A 237 -2.80 -12.39 16.65
C ALA A 237 -1.51 -11.58 16.35
N GLY A 238 -1.52 -10.76 15.28
CA GLY A 238 -0.37 -9.98 14.81
C GLY A 238 0.57 -10.75 13.88
N GLY A 239 1.56 -10.07 13.28
CA GLY A 239 2.36 -10.61 12.15
C GLY A 239 3.20 -11.86 12.40
N LYS A 240 3.26 -12.39 13.63
CA LYS A 240 4.07 -13.56 14.00
C LYS A 240 3.27 -14.84 14.22
N PHE A 241 1.95 -14.81 14.05
CA PHE A 241 1.11 -15.98 14.26
C PHE A 241 0.03 -16.06 13.20
N VAL A 242 -0.04 -17.21 12.54
CA VAL A 242 -1.14 -17.62 11.68
C VAL A 242 -1.56 -19.04 12.08
N PRO A 243 -2.88 -19.36 12.09
CA PRO A 243 -3.33 -20.72 12.37
C PRO A 243 -2.85 -21.73 11.32
N GLU A 244 -2.84 -23.00 11.70
CA GLU A 244 -2.48 -24.10 10.79
C GLU A 244 -3.32 -24.10 9.51
N GLY A 245 -2.68 -24.41 8.38
CA GLY A 245 -3.29 -24.43 7.05
C GLY A 245 -3.17 -23.10 6.28
N PHE A 246 -2.81 -22.00 6.92
CA PHE A 246 -2.47 -20.76 6.22
C PHE A 246 -0.99 -20.74 5.81
N THR A 247 -0.74 -20.49 4.53
CA THR A 247 0.61 -20.24 4.01
C THR A 247 0.86 -18.73 3.99
N VAL A 248 2.03 -18.31 4.47
CA VAL A 248 2.47 -16.91 4.39
C VAL A 248 3.59 -16.79 3.38
N ARG A 249 3.45 -15.85 2.45
CA ARG A 249 4.50 -15.47 1.51
C ARG A 249 5.30 -14.34 2.11
N GLU A 250 6.60 -14.56 2.22
CA GLU A 250 7.58 -13.53 2.55
C GLU A 250 8.13 -12.94 1.25
N MET A 251 7.96 -11.63 1.06
CA MET A 251 8.72 -10.88 0.06
C MET A 251 9.73 -10.00 0.76
N ARG A 252 11.01 -10.18 0.46
CA ARG A 252 12.09 -9.36 1.03
C ARG A 252 12.51 -8.27 0.06
N GLY A 253 12.38 -7.02 0.51
CA GLY A 253 12.94 -5.86 -0.17
C GLY A 253 14.44 -5.70 0.08
N LYS A 254 14.97 -4.52 -0.23
CA LYS A 254 16.29 -4.11 0.27
C LYS A 254 16.25 -4.03 1.80
N LEU A 255 17.37 -4.38 2.44
CA LEU A 255 17.52 -4.31 3.89
C LEU A 255 17.12 -2.91 4.39
N ALA A 256 16.08 -2.85 5.21
CA ALA A 256 15.57 -1.63 5.81
C ALA A 256 15.42 -1.83 7.31
N ILE A 257 16.02 -0.94 8.11
CA ILE A 257 16.00 -1.02 9.57
C ILE A 257 15.19 0.16 10.10
N GLY A 258 14.02 -0.14 10.64
CA GLY A 258 13.15 0.83 11.29
C GLY A 258 13.59 1.06 12.74
N ILE A 259 13.64 2.30 13.18
CA ILE A 259 13.87 2.66 14.58
C ILE A 259 12.69 3.50 15.04
N THR A 260 12.07 3.11 16.15
CA THR A 260 11.03 3.90 16.81
C THR A 260 11.52 4.41 18.15
N ALA A 261 11.17 5.63 18.51
CA ALA A 261 11.49 6.24 19.79
C ALA A 261 10.29 7.02 20.33
N ASN A 262 10.03 6.91 21.63
CA ASN A 262 9.05 7.71 22.34
C ASN A 262 9.76 8.58 23.39
N PHE A 263 9.56 9.89 23.31
CA PHE A 263 10.01 10.84 24.32
C PHE A 263 8.83 11.34 25.16
N VAL A 264 9.11 11.75 26.39
CA VAL A 264 8.12 12.35 27.29
C VAL A 264 7.57 13.62 26.64
N ASN A 265 6.24 13.72 26.56
CA ASN A 265 5.55 14.94 26.16
C ASN A 265 5.02 15.63 27.42
N GLY A 266 5.69 16.71 27.84
CA GLY A 266 5.28 17.52 29.00
C GLY A 266 4.02 18.35 28.73
N ARG A 267 3.65 18.50 27.46
CA ARG A 267 2.54 19.33 26.97
C ARG A 267 2.73 20.80 27.32
N THR A 268 3.98 21.28 27.33
CA THR A 268 4.24 22.72 27.46
C THR A 268 3.78 23.45 26.21
N VAL A 269 3.67 24.78 26.30
CA VAL A 269 3.29 25.62 25.16
C VAL A 269 4.32 25.49 24.04
N GLU A 270 5.61 25.48 24.38
CA GLU A 270 6.73 25.33 23.43
C GLU A 270 6.65 24.00 22.68
N GLU A 271 6.48 22.89 23.42
CA GLU A 271 6.32 21.56 22.82
C GLU A 271 5.10 21.51 21.90
N THR A 272 4.00 22.18 22.28
CA THR A 272 2.74 22.22 21.52
C THR A 272 2.86 23.03 20.23
N GLN A 273 3.77 24.00 20.15
CA GLN A 273 4.02 24.79 18.93
C GLN A 273 4.93 24.09 17.91
N VAL A 274 5.66 23.04 18.29
CA VAL A 274 6.54 22.32 17.34
C VAL A 274 5.70 21.61 16.27
N PRO A 275 5.88 21.87 14.97
CA PRO A 275 5.11 21.20 13.94
C PRO A 275 5.46 19.71 13.87
N GLU A 276 4.46 18.89 13.56
CA GLU A 276 4.66 17.47 13.27
C GLU A 276 5.32 17.27 11.91
N ILE A 277 5.87 16.07 11.69
CA ILE A 277 6.47 15.68 10.42
C ILE A 277 5.67 14.49 9.92
N SER A 278 4.71 14.73 9.02
CA SER A 278 3.80 13.71 8.49
C SER A 278 4.56 12.64 7.69
N GLY A 279 5.72 13.02 7.15
CA GLY A 279 6.74 12.12 6.67
C GLY A 279 7.68 12.88 5.74
N VAL A 280 8.98 12.80 6.00
CA VAL A 280 10.00 13.36 5.12
C VAL A 280 10.77 12.19 4.53
N ALA A 281 10.76 12.06 3.20
CA ALA A 281 11.49 11.02 2.48
C ALA A 281 12.70 11.59 1.74
N ARG A 282 13.79 10.83 1.71
CA ARG A 282 15.03 11.23 1.05
C ARG A 282 14.88 11.46 -0.45
N ILE A 283 13.90 10.84 -1.08
CA ILE A 283 13.64 10.98 -2.52
C ILE A 283 13.49 12.46 -2.91
N TYR A 284 12.77 13.24 -2.10
CA TYR A 284 12.45 14.64 -2.44
C TYR A 284 13.05 15.69 -1.52
N ASN A 285 13.43 15.34 -0.29
CA ASN A 285 14.06 16.29 0.62
C ASN A 285 15.53 15.95 0.91
N GLN A 286 16.34 15.88 -0.15
CA GLN A 286 17.75 15.46 -0.03
C GLN A 286 18.61 16.44 0.79
N SER A 287 18.34 17.74 0.70
CA SER A 287 19.10 18.77 1.45
C SER A 287 18.98 18.60 2.96
N PHE A 288 17.80 18.23 3.45
CA PHE A 288 17.57 17.90 4.86
C PHE A 288 18.44 16.72 5.31
N PHE A 289 18.41 15.60 4.58
CA PHE A 289 19.18 14.40 4.96
C PHE A 289 20.69 14.58 4.78
N GLN A 290 21.13 15.35 3.78
CA GLN A 290 22.55 15.71 3.63
C GLN A 290 23.02 16.57 4.81
N SER A 291 22.20 17.53 5.24
CA SER A 291 22.50 18.39 6.40
C SER A 291 22.51 17.58 7.70
N LEU A 292 21.56 16.65 7.88
CA LEU A 292 21.53 15.71 8.99
C LEU A 292 22.81 14.87 9.04
N LEU A 293 23.20 14.28 7.91
CA LEU A 293 24.41 13.46 7.79
C LEU A 293 25.67 14.28 8.10
N LYS A 294 25.77 15.51 7.57
CA LYS A 294 26.91 16.39 7.81
C LYS A 294 27.02 16.82 9.28
N ALA A 295 25.89 17.14 9.92
CA ALA A 295 25.85 17.64 11.29
C ALA A 295 26.01 16.53 12.35
N THR A 296 25.43 15.35 12.11
CA THR A 296 25.31 14.29 13.13
C THR A 296 26.01 12.99 12.77
N GLY A 297 26.43 12.81 11.50
CA GLY A 297 26.92 11.54 10.99
C GLY A 297 25.83 10.49 10.75
N ILE A 298 24.55 10.84 10.93
CA ILE A 298 23.39 9.94 10.78
C ILE A 298 22.87 9.94 9.35
N ASP A 299 22.75 8.75 8.74
CA ASP A 299 22.21 8.55 7.38
C ASP A 299 20.84 7.84 7.44
N LEU A 300 19.78 8.60 7.14
CA LEU A 300 18.39 8.10 7.11
C LEU A 300 17.82 8.08 5.70
N GLU A 301 16.79 7.26 5.51
CA GLU A 301 15.96 7.23 4.30
C GLU A 301 14.64 7.99 4.50
N ASN A 302 14.08 7.92 5.70
CA ASN A 302 12.89 8.68 6.10
C ASN A 302 12.89 8.94 7.61
N ILE A 303 12.11 9.95 8.01
CA ILE A 303 11.76 10.23 9.42
C ILE A 303 10.34 10.80 9.48
N VAL A 304 9.59 10.39 10.50
CA VAL A 304 8.22 10.81 10.80
C VAL A 304 8.17 11.19 12.28
N TYR A 305 7.43 12.25 12.61
CA TYR A 305 7.23 12.74 13.97
C TYR A 305 5.74 13.00 14.22
N TYR A 306 5.19 12.35 15.23
CA TYR A 306 3.84 12.58 15.73
C TYR A 306 3.86 13.06 17.17
N LYS A 307 3.00 14.04 17.48
CA LYS A 307 2.85 14.59 18.83
C LYS A 307 1.59 14.01 19.47
N ASP A 308 1.77 12.93 20.21
CA ASP A 308 0.68 12.20 20.87
C ASP A 308 0.85 12.25 22.39
N ASP A 309 0.44 11.19 23.10
CA ASP A 309 0.76 11.02 24.53
C ASP A 309 2.28 11.02 24.80
N THR A 310 3.08 10.76 23.76
CA THR A 310 4.54 10.89 23.71
C THR A 310 4.93 11.66 22.44
N HIS A 311 6.12 12.25 22.42
CA HIS A 311 6.74 12.68 21.17
C HIS A 311 7.28 11.43 20.46
N TYR A 312 6.55 10.95 19.47
CA TYR A 312 6.85 9.70 18.78
C TYR A 312 7.61 9.95 17.48
N PHE A 313 8.72 9.24 17.31
CA PHE A 313 9.50 9.25 16.08
C PHE A 313 9.59 7.84 15.51
N VAL A 314 9.45 7.72 14.19
CA VAL A 314 9.82 6.53 13.43
C VAL A 314 10.73 6.94 12.27
N MET A 315 11.84 6.23 12.12
CA MET A 315 12.87 6.53 11.11
C MET A 315 13.42 5.25 10.50
N THR A 316 13.83 5.33 9.25
CA THR A 316 14.47 4.20 8.55
C THR A 316 15.94 4.53 8.33
N ALA A 317 16.84 3.72 8.90
CA ALA A 317 18.29 3.91 8.87
C ALA A 317 18.97 2.84 8.02
N LYS A 318 20.09 3.21 7.38
CA LYS A 318 20.93 2.25 6.67
C LYS A 318 21.81 1.45 7.62
N LYS A 319 21.98 0.15 7.36
CA LYS A 319 22.82 -0.75 8.16
C LYS A 319 24.23 -0.19 8.42
N GLN A 320 24.89 0.31 7.37
CA GLN A 320 26.26 0.81 7.41
C GLN A 320 26.39 2.04 8.34
N CYS A 321 25.35 2.88 8.39
CA CYS A 321 25.30 3.98 9.34
C CYS A 321 25.24 3.48 10.78
N LEU A 322 24.39 2.48 11.06
CA LEU A 322 24.21 1.92 12.39
C LEU A 322 25.47 1.20 12.90
N LEU A 323 26.19 0.50 12.02
CA LEU A 323 27.48 -0.11 12.33
C LEU A 323 28.54 0.97 12.63
N ARG A 324 28.67 1.99 11.76
CA ARG A 324 29.64 3.08 11.93
C ARG A 324 29.45 3.84 13.24
N LEU A 325 28.20 4.06 13.65
CA LEU A 325 27.86 4.75 14.90
C LEU A 325 27.81 3.83 16.12
N GLY A 326 28.16 2.55 15.97
CA GLY A 326 28.22 1.57 17.05
C GLY A 326 26.85 1.19 17.64
N VAL A 327 25.76 1.46 16.92
CA VAL A 327 24.41 1.01 17.28
C VAL A 327 24.30 -0.51 17.09
N LEU A 328 24.91 -1.02 16.03
CA LEU A 328 25.08 -2.46 15.80
C LEU A 328 26.54 -2.83 16.07
N ARG A 329 26.78 -3.88 16.87
CA ARG A 329 28.12 -4.33 17.24
C ARG A 329 28.85 -5.02 16.10
N GLN A 330 28.15 -5.89 15.37
CA GLN A 330 28.69 -6.70 14.27
C GLN A 330 27.72 -6.77 13.09
N ASP A 331 28.27 -6.95 11.89
CA ASP A 331 27.50 -7.15 10.66
C ASP A 331 27.16 -8.63 10.47
N TRP A 332 25.92 -9.00 10.78
CA TRP A 332 25.40 -10.35 10.56
C TRP A 332 24.55 -10.40 9.28
N PRO A 333 24.63 -11.49 8.49
CA PRO A 333 23.83 -11.66 7.28
C PRO A 333 22.34 -11.93 7.60
N GLU A 334 22.04 -12.61 8.71
CA GLU A 334 20.67 -12.86 9.15
C GLU A 334 20.10 -11.63 9.90
N THR A 335 18.99 -11.06 9.41
CA THR A 335 18.39 -9.85 10.02
C THR A 335 17.94 -10.06 11.47
N ASP A 336 17.41 -11.23 11.82
CA ASP A 336 17.00 -11.55 13.19
C ASP A 336 18.17 -11.50 14.18
N ARG A 337 19.38 -11.92 13.74
CA ARG A 337 20.59 -11.83 14.56
C ARG A 337 21.20 -10.45 14.52
N LEU A 338 21.13 -9.77 13.37
CA LEU A 338 21.56 -8.39 13.20
C LEU A 338 20.84 -7.45 14.18
N LEU A 339 19.53 -7.58 14.30
CA LEU A 339 18.68 -6.77 15.19
C LEU A 339 18.40 -7.43 16.55
N GLY A 340 19.06 -8.56 16.83
CA GLY A 340 18.95 -9.25 18.10
C GLY A 340 19.49 -8.41 19.26
N SER A 341 18.93 -8.61 20.46
CA SER A 341 19.31 -7.86 21.67
C SER A 341 20.80 -7.96 22.02
N ALA A 342 21.46 -9.06 21.64
CA ALA A 342 22.90 -9.25 21.83
C ALA A 342 23.76 -8.40 20.88
N ASN A 343 23.23 -7.98 19.73
CA ASN A 343 23.96 -7.19 18.72
C ASN A 343 23.64 -5.70 18.77
N VAL A 344 22.42 -5.33 19.20
CA VAL A 344 22.01 -3.93 19.35
C VAL A 344 22.59 -3.35 20.65
N ALA A 345 23.30 -2.23 20.56
CA ALA A 345 23.84 -1.49 21.69
C ALA A 345 22.83 -0.44 22.19
N PRO A 346 22.20 -0.62 23.37
CA PRO A 346 21.10 0.24 23.82
C PRO A 346 21.50 1.73 23.97
N GLU A 347 22.67 2.01 24.51
CA GLU A 347 23.13 3.39 24.76
C GLU A 347 23.46 4.13 23.46
N ALA A 348 24.02 3.41 22.48
CA ALA A 348 24.27 3.96 21.15
C ALA A 348 22.96 4.18 20.39
N LEU A 349 22.00 3.25 20.48
CA LEU A 349 20.68 3.39 19.89
C LEU A 349 19.92 4.59 20.46
N GLN A 350 19.99 4.80 21.78
CA GLN A 350 19.41 5.98 22.44
C GLN A 350 20.04 7.28 21.97
N ARG A 351 21.38 7.36 21.88
CA ARG A 351 22.08 8.55 21.37
C ARG A 351 21.71 8.82 19.91
N PHE A 352 21.66 7.77 19.08
CA PHE A 352 21.26 7.86 17.69
C PHE A 352 19.86 8.44 17.53
N ALA A 353 18.86 7.84 18.21
CA ALA A 353 17.47 8.27 18.11
C ALA A 353 17.26 9.70 18.64
N ARG A 354 17.90 10.05 19.76
CA ARG A 354 17.83 11.40 20.33
C ARG A 354 18.41 12.44 19.38
N ALA A 355 19.60 12.20 18.82
CA ALA A 355 20.24 13.15 17.91
C ALA A 355 19.44 13.35 16.61
N ALA A 356 18.86 12.28 16.06
CA ALA A 356 18.00 12.37 14.89
C ALA A 356 16.71 13.18 15.18
N ALA A 357 16.06 12.93 16.31
CA ALA A 357 14.84 13.64 16.71
C ALA A 357 15.09 15.12 17.03
N ASP A 358 16.18 15.42 17.73
CA ASP A 358 16.58 16.80 18.06
C ASP A 358 16.88 17.61 16.81
N PHE A 359 17.63 17.05 15.86
CA PHE A 359 17.91 17.70 14.58
C PHE A 359 16.64 17.93 13.76
N ALA A 360 15.78 16.91 13.65
CA ALA A 360 14.54 16.99 12.86
C ALA A 360 13.55 18.04 13.39
N THR A 361 13.61 18.35 14.68
CA THR A 361 12.75 19.36 15.32
C THR A 361 13.48 20.68 15.62
N HIS A 362 14.71 20.84 15.12
CA HIS A 362 15.57 22.01 15.33
C HIS A 362 15.77 22.36 16.81
N GLY A 363 15.81 21.37 17.69
CA GLY A 363 15.95 21.55 19.14
C GLY A 363 14.75 22.25 19.82
N LYS A 364 13.64 22.48 19.11
CA LYS A 364 12.47 23.20 19.65
C LYS A 364 11.72 22.41 20.72
N LEU A 365 11.90 21.10 20.78
CA LEU A 365 11.36 20.23 21.84
C LEU A 365 12.16 20.32 23.15
N GLY A 366 13.26 21.07 23.18
CA GLY A 366 14.15 21.15 24.32
C GLY A 366 14.87 19.82 24.59
N LYS A 367 15.15 19.54 25.86
CA LYS A 367 15.91 18.34 26.25
C LYS A 367 15.03 17.10 26.18
N LEU A 368 15.26 16.27 25.17
CA LEU A 368 14.52 15.03 24.94
C LEU A 368 14.83 13.93 25.98
N GLU A 369 13.84 13.63 26.82
CA GLU A 369 13.84 12.52 27.77
C GLU A 369 13.01 11.34 27.25
N PHE A 370 13.55 10.12 27.32
CA PHE A 370 12.83 8.95 26.83
C PHE A 370 11.64 8.61 27.74
N ALA A 371 10.50 8.29 27.12
CA ALA A 371 9.42 7.60 27.81
C ALA A 371 9.89 6.20 28.24
N LYS A 372 9.17 5.58 29.17
CA LYS A 372 9.49 4.23 29.65
C LYS A 372 8.65 3.20 28.92
N ASP A 373 9.30 2.13 28.47
CA ASP A 373 8.63 0.97 27.90
C ASP A 373 7.95 0.12 28.99
N ALA A 374 7.31 -0.98 28.58
CA ALA A 374 6.65 -1.92 29.49
C ALA A 374 7.55 -2.54 30.57
N ARG A 375 8.88 -2.50 30.37
CA ARG A 375 9.92 -3.03 31.28
C ARG A 375 10.60 -1.93 32.08
N GLY A 376 10.16 -0.68 31.95
CA GLY A 376 10.75 0.48 32.61
C GLY A 376 12.04 0.99 31.96
N GLN A 377 12.42 0.51 30.78
CA GLN A 377 13.61 0.93 30.04
C GLN A 377 13.27 2.11 29.11
N PRO A 378 14.27 2.89 28.65
CA PRO A 378 14.04 3.91 27.62
C PRO A 378 13.35 3.33 26.39
N ASP A 379 12.23 3.93 25.98
CA ASP A 379 11.37 3.43 24.91
C ASP A 379 11.95 3.77 23.53
N VAL A 380 12.93 2.95 23.13
CA VAL A 380 13.55 2.95 21.81
C VAL A 380 13.74 1.50 21.36
N SER A 381 13.44 1.22 20.09
CA SER A 381 13.53 -0.14 19.54
C SER A 381 13.85 -0.13 18.06
N ALA A 382 14.59 -1.15 17.60
CA ALA A 382 14.89 -1.39 16.19
C ALA A 382 14.07 -2.58 15.67
N PHE A 383 13.58 -2.46 14.43
CA PHE A 383 12.70 -3.42 13.77
C PHE A 383 13.17 -3.70 12.34
N ASP A 384 12.89 -4.91 11.87
CA ASP A 384 13.11 -5.26 10.47
C ASP A 384 11.96 -4.72 9.62
N PHE A 385 12.27 -3.83 8.69
CA PHE A 385 11.33 -3.30 7.67
C PHE A 385 11.58 -3.91 6.29
N THR A 386 12.45 -4.90 6.19
CA THR A 386 12.83 -5.59 4.94
C THR A 386 11.77 -6.59 4.51
N SER A 387 11.26 -7.34 5.48
CA SER A 387 10.30 -8.40 5.25
C SER A 387 8.90 -7.83 5.12
N MET A 388 8.16 -8.33 4.15
CA MET A 388 6.76 -8.00 3.95
C MET A 388 5.99 -9.31 3.87
N MET A 389 5.34 -9.64 4.98
CA MET A 389 4.55 -10.86 5.09
C MET A 389 3.14 -10.64 4.55
N ARG A 390 2.71 -11.58 3.70
CA ARG A 390 1.35 -11.62 3.16
C ARG A 390 0.82 -13.04 3.15
N ALA A 391 -0.32 -13.28 3.78
CA ALA A 391 -0.97 -14.59 3.70
C ALA A 391 -1.43 -14.89 2.26
N GLU A 392 -1.33 -16.14 1.82
CA GLU A 392 -1.79 -16.53 0.47
C GLU A 392 -3.30 -16.37 0.31
N SER A 393 -4.05 -16.67 1.38
CA SER A 393 -5.49 -16.45 1.46
C SER A 393 -5.84 -15.73 2.76
N SER A 394 -6.96 -15.02 2.72
CA SER A 394 -7.51 -14.33 3.87
C SER A 394 -8.48 -15.18 4.69
N ALA A 395 -9.02 -16.25 4.10
CA ALA A 395 -9.87 -17.21 4.79
C ALA A 395 -9.66 -18.66 4.32
N ARG A 396 -10.14 -19.61 5.11
CA ARG A 396 -10.20 -21.06 4.82
C ARG A 396 -11.40 -21.69 5.52
N VAL A 397 -11.82 -22.87 5.07
CA VAL A 397 -12.81 -23.70 5.77
C VAL A 397 -12.21 -25.07 6.04
N GLN A 398 -12.32 -25.54 7.29
CA GLN A 398 -11.98 -26.90 7.70
C GLN A 398 -13.27 -27.65 8.05
N GLU A 399 -13.39 -28.91 7.63
CA GLU A 399 -14.55 -29.75 7.93
C GLU A 399 -14.09 -31.13 8.41
N LYS A 400 -14.64 -31.58 9.54
CA LYS A 400 -14.39 -32.92 10.07
C LYS A 400 -15.65 -33.45 10.76
N HIS A 401 -16.01 -34.70 10.49
CA HIS A 401 -17.21 -35.34 11.06
C HIS A 401 -18.50 -34.51 10.87
N GLY A 402 -18.61 -33.78 9.75
CA GLY A 402 -19.73 -32.89 9.43
C GLY A 402 -19.78 -31.57 10.22
N ALA A 403 -18.81 -31.29 11.09
CA ALA A 403 -18.67 -30.00 11.74
C ALA A 403 -17.71 -29.11 10.94
N ARG A 404 -18.23 -28.00 10.43
CA ARG A 404 -17.47 -27.01 9.66
C ARG A 404 -16.94 -25.91 10.56
N LEU A 405 -15.75 -25.42 10.24
CA LEU A 405 -15.09 -24.29 10.88
C LEU A 405 -14.65 -23.31 9.80
N LEU A 406 -15.14 -22.07 9.88
CA LEU A 406 -14.69 -20.95 9.06
C LEU A 406 -13.53 -20.24 9.75
N LEU A 407 -12.37 -20.14 9.08
CA LEU A 407 -11.19 -19.44 9.57
C LEU A 407 -10.99 -18.16 8.75
N GLY A 408 -10.79 -17.02 9.42
CA GLY A 408 -10.44 -15.75 8.81
C GLY A 408 -9.23 -15.09 9.47
N LEU A 409 -8.37 -14.45 8.66
CA LEU A 409 -7.25 -13.64 9.12
C LEU A 409 -7.61 -12.15 9.08
N VAL A 410 -7.19 -11.39 10.11
CA VAL A 410 -7.44 -9.95 10.22
C VAL A 410 -6.22 -9.21 10.79
N GLY A 411 -5.88 -8.06 10.21
CA GLY A 411 -4.75 -7.23 10.67
C GLY A 411 -3.38 -7.74 10.21
N ASP A 412 -2.34 -7.52 11.03
CA ASP A 412 -0.94 -7.74 10.63
C ASP A 412 -0.61 -9.21 10.27
N CYS A 413 -1.39 -10.20 10.74
CA CYS A 413 -1.20 -11.60 10.35
C CYS A 413 -1.72 -11.90 8.92
N LEU A 414 -2.54 -11.02 8.36
CA LEU A 414 -3.03 -11.11 6.98
C LEU A 414 -2.07 -10.40 6.02
N VAL A 415 -1.82 -9.11 6.28
CA VAL A 415 -0.86 -8.28 5.52
C VAL A 415 -0.08 -7.45 6.52
N GLU A 416 1.23 -7.61 6.53
CA GLU A 416 2.11 -6.81 7.37
C GLU A 416 2.14 -5.36 6.88
N PRO A 417 1.87 -4.38 7.75
CA PRO A 417 1.87 -2.99 7.37
C PRO A 417 3.29 -2.42 7.35
N PHE A 418 3.54 -1.55 6.38
CA PHE A 418 4.72 -0.70 6.44
C PHE A 418 4.38 0.56 7.25
N TRP A 419 4.97 0.68 8.44
CA TRP A 419 4.54 1.67 9.44
C TRP A 419 4.68 3.13 8.99
N PRO A 420 5.75 3.54 8.28
CA PRO A 420 5.86 4.92 7.81
C PRO A 420 4.69 5.33 6.90
N LEU A 421 4.13 4.41 6.11
CA LEU A 421 2.96 4.68 5.26
C LEU A 421 1.62 4.77 6.02
N GLY A 422 1.61 4.45 7.32
CA GLY A 422 0.37 4.54 8.11
C GLY A 422 -0.77 3.61 7.69
N THR A 423 -0.47 2.50 6.98
CA THR A 423 -1.50 1.63 6.37
C THR A 423 -2.13 0.62 7.35
N GLY A 424 -1.54 0.40 8.52
CA GLY A 424 -1.89 -0.72 9.40
C GLY A 424 -3.32 -0.69 9.92
N VAL A 425 -3.76 0.42 10.53
CA VAL A 425 -5.12 0.52 11.08
C VAL A 425 -6.15 0.46 9.97
N ALA A 426 -5.93 1.21 8.89
CA ALA A 426 -6.83 1.25 7.74
C ALA A 426 -7.07 -0.13 7.12
N ARG A 427 -6.01 -0.81 6.68
CA ARG A 427 -6.13 -2.14 6.06
C ARG A 427 -6.60 -3.19 7.06
N GLY A 428 -6.18 -3.08 8.32
CA GLY A 428 -6.65 -3.96 9.38
C GLY A 428 -8.16 -3.82 9.65
N PHE A 429 -8.69 -2.60 9.62
CA PHE A 429 -10.13 -2.35 9.81
C PHE A 429 -10.93 -2.79 8.59
N LEU A 430 -10.44 -2.54 7.37
CA LEU A 430 -11.07 -3.09 6.16
C LEU A 430 -11.13 -4.62 6.20
N ALA A 431 -10.03 -5.28 6.59
CA ALA A 431 -10.01 -6.73 6.76
C ALA A 431 -10.98 -7.21 7.86
N ALA A 432 -11.16 -6.44 8.93
CA ALA A 432 -12.13 -6.74 9.99
C ALA A 432 -13.58 -6.63 9.50
N LEU A 433 -13.88 -5.60 8.70
CA LEU A 433 -15.19 -5.41 8.07
C LEU A 433 -15.48 -6.51 7.04
N ASP A 434 -14.51 -6.83 6.18
CA ASP A 434 -14.62 -7.93 5.21
C ASP A 434 -14.82 -9.28 5.92
N ALA A 435 -14.18 -9.50 7.07
CA ALA A 435 -14.38 -10.69 7.89
C ALA A 435 -15.79 -10.72 8.52
N GLY A 436 -16.32 -9.59 8.98
CA GLY A 436 -17.70 -9.47 9.44
C GLY A 436 -18.70 -9.82 8.34
N TRP A 437 -18.49 -9.30 7.12
CA TRP A 437 -19.30 -9.64 5.94
C TRP A 437 -19.23 -11.13 5.59
N MET A 438 -18.04 -11.71 5.57
CA MET A 438 -17.84 -13.14 5.34
C MET A 438 -18.62 -13.99 6.36
N VAL A 439 -18.58 -13.62 7.64
CA VAL A 439 -19.32 -14.33 8.70
C VAL A 439 -20.83 -14.16 8.56
N LYS A 440 -21.31 -13.00 8.11
CA LYS A 440 -22.72 -12.80 7.76
C LYS A 440 -23.15 -13.76 6.64
N ARG A 441 -22.41 -13.82 5.53
CA ARG A 441 -22.70 -14.73 4.40
C ARG A 441 -22.68 -16.19 4.83
N TRP A 442 -21.75 -16.55 5.72
CA TRP A 442 -21.70 -17.87 6.35
C TRP A 442 -22.96 -18.19 7.17
N ALA A 443 -23.40 -17.24 8.01
CA ALA A 443 -24.60 -17.41 8.85
C ALA A 443 -25.90 -17.49 8.02
N GLU A 444 -25.93 -16.84 6.86
CA GLU A 444 -27.03 -16.93 5.88
C GLU A 444 -27.09 -18.31 5.17
N GLY A 445 -26.09 -19.17 5.38
CA GLY A 445 -26.06 -20.52 4.84
C GLY A 445 -25.45 -20.64 3.43
N ALA A 446 -24.72 -19.62 2.96
CA ALA A 446 -24.00 -19.68 1.69
C ALA A 446 -22.98 -20.84 1.66
N GLY A 447 -22.72 -21.38 0.48
CA GLY A 447 -21.80 -22.52 0.32
C GLY A 447 -20.36 -22.14 0.73
N PRO A 448 -19.56 -23.05 1.33
CA PRO A 448 -18.20 -22.74 1.75
C PRO A 448 -17.31 -22.12 0.65
N LEU A 449 -17.43 -22.61 -0.60
CA LEU A 449 -16.65 -22.10 -1.73
C LEU A 449 -17.11 -20.70 -2.18
N GLU A 450 -18.41 -20.40 -2.06
CA GLU A 450 -18.97 -19.09 -2.40
C GLU A 450 -18.47 -18.03 -1.42
N VAL A 451 -18.56 -18.33 -0.11
CA VAL A 451 -18.05 -17.47 0.96
C VAL A 451 -16.56 -17.19 0.79
N LEU A 452 -15.77 -18.22 0.46
CA LEU A 452 -14.33 -18.06 0.22
C LEU A 452 -14.04 -17.25 -1.05
N ALA A 453 -14.74 -17.50 -2.15
CA ALA A 453 -14.53 -16.77 -3.41
C ALA A 453 -14.83 -15.28 -3.26
N GLU A 454 -15.93 -14.95 -2.58
CA GLU A 454 -16.29 -13.56 -2.29
C GLU A 454 -15.24 -12.88 -1.39
N ARG A 455 -14.83 -13.56 -0.31
CA ARG A 455 -13.82 -13.05 0.63
C ARG A 455 -12.47 -12.81 -0.05
N GLU A 456 -12.03 -13.72 -0.91
CA GLU A 456 -10.76 -13.60 -1.64
C GLU A 456 -10.81 -12.51 -2.72
N SER A 457 -11.97 -12.27 -3.34
CA SER A 457 -12.17 -11.16 -4.28
C SER A 457 -11.94 -9.81 -3.59
N LEU A 458 -12.40 -9.66 -2.34
CA LEU A 458 -12.11 -8.47 -1.53
C LEU A 458 -10.64 -8.39 -1.14
N TYR A 459 -10.04 -9.53 -0.76
CA TYR A 459 -8.65 -9.59 -0.34
C TYR A 459 -7.66 -9.16 -1.44
N GLN A 460 -7.95 -9.43 -2.71
CA GLN A 460 -7.11 -9.00 -3.84
C GLN A 460 -6.92 -7.47 -3.87
N LEU A 461 -7.94 -6.71 -3.47
CA LEU A 461 -7.91 -5.24 -3.46
C LEU A 461 -7.12 -4.67 -2.27
N LEU A 462 -7.03 -5.42 -1.15
CA LEU A 462 -6.56 -4.90 0.14
C LEU A 462 -5.16 -4.27 0.07
N SER A 463 -4.21 -4.91 -0.63
CA SER A 463 -2.82 -4.43 -0.73
C SER A 463 -2.66 -3.15 -1.55
N GLN A 464 -3.65 -2.82 -2.39
CA GLN A 464 -3.63 -1.66 -3.28
C GLN A 464 -4.45 -0.48 -2.74
N THR A 465 -5.23 -0.69 -1.69
CA THR A 465 -6.03 0.38 -1.06
C THR A 465 -5.17 1.57 -0.63
N SER A 466 -5.69 2.77 -0.89
CA SER A 466 -5.21 4.08 -0.46
C SER A 466 -6.40 4.98 -0.10
N SER A 467 -6.16 6.15 0.50
CA SER A 467 -7.21 7.13 0.73
C SER A 467 -7.89 7.63 -0.55
N ASP A 468 -7.19 7.58 -1.69
CA ASP A 468 -7.61 8.21 -2.94
C ASP A 468 -8.41 7.27 -3.84
N ASN A 469 -8.10 5.97 -3.82
CA ASN A 469 -8.81 4.96 -4.63
C ASN A 469 -10.05 4.36 -3.94
N MET A 470 -10.32 4.80 -2.71
CA MET A 470 -11.54 4.47 -1.99
C MET A 470 -12.59 5.56 -2.22
N ALA A 471 -13.81 5.17 -2.62
CA ALA A 471 -14.85 6.13 -2.97
C ALA A 471 -15.17 7.12 -1.81
N PRO A 472 -15.27 8.43 -2.09
CA PRO A 472 -15.57 9.46 -1.09
C PRO A 472 -17.07 9.56 -0.71
N ALA A 473 -17.98 8.96 -1.48
CA ALA A 473 -19.41 8.95 -1.18
C ALA A 473 -19.79 7.63 -0.49
N THR A 474 -20.38 7.73 0.71
CA THR A 474 -20.78 6.62 1.60
C THR A 474 -19.61 5.74 2.08
N TRP A 475 -18.96 6.18 3.15
CA TRP A 475 -18.08 5.38 4.02
C TRP A 475 -18.71 4.00 4.22
N ARG A 476 -18.10 2.97 3.63
CA ARG A 476 -18.59 1.58 3.55
C ARG A 476 -19.40 1.16 4.80
N SER A 477 -20.71 1.40 4.78
CA SER A 477 -21.63 0.40 5.30
C SER A 477 -21.41 -0.82 4.42
N ILE A 478 -21.62 -1.98 5.00
CA ILE A 478 -21.53 -3.27 4.30
C ILE A 478 -22.49 -3.34 3.07
N ASP A 479 -23.36 -2.35 2.89
CA ASP A 479 -24.41 -2.25 1.87
C ASP A 479 -23.95 -1.98 0.41
N LEU A 480 -22.67 -2.08 0.05
CA LEU A 480 -22.19 -1.77 -1.32
C LEU A 480 -21.41 -2.89 -2.02
N TYR A 481 -21.51 -4.13 -1.55
CA TYR A 481 -20.92 -5.29 -2.23
C TYR A 481 -21.91 -5.89 -3.24
N ASP A 482 -22.11 -5.23 -4.37
CA ASP A 482 -22.65 -5.88 -5.57
C ASP A 482 -21.49 -6.18 -6.52
N VAL A 483 -20.66 -7.15 -6.11
CA VAL A 483 -19.57 -7.66 -6.95
C VAL A 483 -20.20 -8.64 -7.92
N ALA A 484 -20.48 -8.18 -9.14
CA ALA A 484 -20.79 -9.06 -10.25
C ALA A 484 -19.67 -10.12 -10.36
N ALA A 485 -20.06 -11.38 -10.16
CA ALA A 485 -19.16 -12.53 -10.14
C ALA A 485 -18.25 -12.53 -11.38
N LYS A 486 -16.95 -12.25 -11.17
CA LYS A 486 -15.92 -12.78 -12.06
C LYS A 486 -15.75 -14.26 -11.72
N GLU A 487 -15.51 -15.09 -12.73
CA GLU A 487 -15.46 -16.55 -12.61
C GLU A 487 -14.73 -17.04 -11.34
N PRO A 488 -15.26 -18.07 -10.66
CA PRO A 488 -14.76 -18.50 -9.36
C PRO A 488 -13.31 -18.96 -9.46
N VAL A 489 -12.41 -18.27 -8.76
CA VAL A 489 -11.04 -18.72 -8.51
C VAL A 489 -11.10 -19.87 -7.51
N GLN A 490 -11.10 -21.11 -7.99
CA GLN A 490 -11.14 -22.30 -7.15
C GLN A 490 -9.76 -22.62 -6.56
N ARG A 491 -9.60 -22.46 -5.24
CA ARG A 491 -8.47 -23.01 -4.48
C ARG A 491 -8.84 -23.48 -3.06
N LYS A 492 -8.39 -24.70 -2.75
CA LYS A 492 -8.16 -25.37 -1.45
C LYS A 492 -9.30 -25.37 -0.42
N SER A 493 -10.17 -26.38 -0.51
CA SER A 493 -10.89 -26.95 0.63
C SER A 493 -10.10 -28.18 1.12
N ASP A 494 -9.66 -28.19 2.37
CA ASP A 494 -9.00 -29.36 2.96
C ASP A 494 -10.08 -30.32 3.48
N LYS A 495 -10.48 -31.29 2.65
CA LYS A 495 -11.31 -32.42 3.10
C LYS A 495 -10.39 -33.50 3.67
N ILE A 496 -10.43 -33.68 4.99
CA ILE A 496 -9.78 -34.80 5.68
C ILE A 496 -10.88 -35.72 6.18
N ASP A 497 -11.40 -36.59 5.31
CA ASP A 497 -12.28 -37.68 5.74
C ASP A 497 -12.00 -38.96 4.95
N THR A 498 -11.30 -39.90 5.59
CA THR A 498 -11.29 -41.32 5.22
C THR A 498 -12.43 -41.99 5.99
N GLY A 499 -13.65 -41.92 5.47
CA GLY A 499 -14.82 -42.57 6.07
C GLY A 499 -16.14 -42.07 5.51
N LYS A 500 -16.93 -42.99 4.93
CA LYS A 500 -18.23 -42.73 4.28
C LYS A 500 -19.19 -41.83 5.08
N PRO A 501 -19.81 -40.82 4.44
CA PRO A 501 -21.09 -40.26 4.85
C PRO A 501 -22.19 -40.39 3.77
N ALA A 502 -23.44 -40.27 4.22
CA ALA A 502 -24.64 -40.72 3.53
C ALA A 502 -25.26 -39.74 2.50
N THR A 503 -25.64 -40.32 1.36
CA THR A 503 -26.87 -40.19 0.53
C THR A 503 -27.27 -38.83 -0.06
N GLY A 504 -27.14 -38.75 -1.39
CA GLY A 504 -27.73 -37.73 -2.26
C GLY A 504 -26.85 -37.45 -3.49
N ALA A 505 -25.70 -36.82 -3.28
CA ALA A 505 -24.70 -36.52 -4.31
C ALA A 505 -23.48 -37.47 -4.31
N ALA A 506 -23.32 -38.26 -3.24
CA ALA A 506 -22.20 -39.21 -3.10
C ALA A 506 -22.35 -40.44 -4.02
N ASP A 507 -23.58 -40.85 -4.35
CA ASP A 507 -23.81 -42.06 -5.16
C ASP A 507 -23.28 -41.92 -6.59
N THR A 508 -23.37 -40.74 -7.22
CA THR A 508 -22.85 -40.50 -8.57
C THR A 508 -21.33 -40.40 -8.61
N GLN A 509 -20.71 -39.84 -7.57
CA GLN A 509 -19.25 -39.74 -7.48
C GLN A 509 -18.60 -41.07 -7.07
N GLU A 510 -19.22 -41.85 -6.18
CA GLU A 510 -18.79 -43.21 -5.85
C GLU A 510 -18.96 -44.16 -7.05
N GLU A 511 -20.02 -44.00 -7.84
CA GLU A 511 -20.23 -44.75 -9.08
C GLU A 511 -19.16 -44.40 -10.13
N LEU A 512 -18.87 -43.11 -10.34
CA LEU A 512 -17.81 -42.66 -11.24
C LEU A 512 -16.44 -43.17 -10.81
N LEU A 513 -16.11 -43.07 -9.51
CA LEU A 513 -14.84 -43.57 -8.98
C LEU A 513 -14.70 -45.08 -9.18
N ARG A 514 -15.77 -45.85 -8.90
CA ARG A 514 -15.79 -47.30 -9.12
C ARG A 514 -15.59 -47.64 -10.59
N TRP A 515 -16.26 -46.93 -11.49
CA TRP A 515 -16.09 -47.13 -12.92
C TRP A 515 -14.65 -46.83 -13.37
N CYS A 516 -14.06 -45.71 -12.92
CA CYS A 516 -12.67 -45.39 -13.22
C CYS A 516 -11.70 -46.46 -12.69
N GLN A 517 -11.93 -47.00 -11.49
CA GLN A 517 -11.17 -48.11 -10.93
C GLN A 517 -11.26 -49.37 -11.79
N GLU A 518 -12.46 -49.71 -12.26
CA GLU A 518 -12.68 -50.87 -13.15
C GLU A 518 -11.96 -50.69 -14.49
N GLN A 519 -12.03 -49.51 -15.11
CA GLN A 519 -11.40 -49.26 -16.42
C GLN A 519 -9.87 -49.25 -16.35
N THR A 520 -9.30 -48.73 -15.26
CA THR A 520 -7.85 -48.61 -15.07
C THR A 520 -7.22 -49.82 -14.37
N ALA A 521 -8.00 -50.84 -14.00
CA ALA A 521 -7.49 -52.06 -13.39
C ALA A 521 -6.52 -52.83 -14.31
N GLY A 522 -5.43 -53.33 -13.73
CA GLY A 522 -4.44 -54.17 -14.42
C GLY A 522 -3.32 -53.42 -15.16
N TYR A 523 -3.29 -52.08 -15.12
CA TYR A 523 -2.19 -51.29 -15.68
C TYR A 523 -1.04 -51.11 -14.66
N PRO A 524 0.22 -51.28 -15.07
CA PRO A 524 1.36 -51.13 -14.18
C PRO A 524 1.53 -49.66 -13.76
N GLY A 525 1.66 -49.42 -12.46
CA GLY A 525 1.89 -48.07 -11.91
C GLY A 525 0.64 -47.18 -11.82
N VAL A 526 -0.55 -47.70 -12.16
CA VAL A 526 -1.82 -46.95 -12.07
C VAL A 526 -2.68 -47.50 -10.93
N HIS A 527 -3.05 -46.64 -9.99
CA HIS A 527 -3.91 -47.02 -8.86
C HIS A 527 -4.88 -45.89 -8.49
N VAL A 528 -6.11 -45.98 -8.97
CA VAL A 528 -7.13 -44.93 -8.79
C VAL A 528 -7.81 -45.08 -7.42
N THR A 529 -7.49 -44.19 -6.47
CA THR A 529 -8.10 -44.15 -5.12
C THR A 529 -8.99 -42.94 -4.87
N ASP A 530 -8.80 -41.89 -5.65
CA ASP A 530 -9.56 -40.64 -5.57
C ASP A 530 -9.74 -40.04 -6.98
N LEU A 531 -10.53 -38.96 -7.06
CA LEU A 531 -10.70 -38.17 -8.28
C LEU A 531 -9.85 -36.89 -8.21
N SER A 532 -8.63 -37.01 -7.67
CA SER A 532 -7.66 -35.90 -7.57
C SER A 532 -6.22 -36.39 -7.72
N SER A 533 -5.52 -36.69 -6.62
CA SER A 533 -4.10 -37.07 -6.60
C SER A 533 -3.77 -38.34 -7.40
N SER A 534 -4.72 -39.25 -7.55
CA SER A 534 -4.54 -40.51 -8.32
C SER A 534 -4.37 -40.29 -9.82
N TRP A 535 -4.65 -39.07 -10.31
CA TRP A 535 -4.53 -38.70 -11.72
C TRP A 535 -3.32 -37.78 -11.98
N ALA A 536 -2.59 -37.42 -10.93
CA ALA A 536 -1.55 -36.40 -10.96
C ALA A 536 -0.30 -36.81 -11.74
N ASP A 537 -0.06 -38.11 -11.91
CA ASP A 537 1.06 -38.62 -12.72
C ASP A 537 0.73 -38.71 -14.22
N GLY A 538 -0.52 -38.43 -14.61
CA GLY A 538 -1.02 -38.53 -15.98
C GLY A 538 -1.22 -39.97 -16.48
N LEU A 539 -0.72 -40.98 -15.77
CA LEU A 539 -0.77 -42.39 -16.19
C LEU A 539 -2.19 -42.96 -16.09
N ALA A 540 -2.97 -42.53 -15.10
CA ALA A 540 -4.37 -42.93 -14.96
C ALA A 540 -5.23 -42.48 -16.16
N LEU A 541 -5.01 -41.28 -16.70
CA LEU A 541 -5.69 -40.80 -17.92
C LEU A 541 -5.26 -41.62 -19.15
N CYS A 542 -3.96 -41.89 -19.28
CA CYS A 542 -3.42 -42.73 -20.36
C CYS A 542 -4.02 -44.14 -20.33
N ALA A 543 -4.08 -44.77 -19.15
CA ALA A 543 -4.66 -46.10 -18.96
C ALA A 543 -6.16 -46.13 -19.30
N LEU A 544 -6.90 -45.08 -18.94
CA LEU A 544 -8.31 -44.93 -19.29
C LEU A 544 -8.51 -44.83 -20.80
N VAL A 545 -7.74 -43.98 -21.49
CA VAL A 545 -7.79 -43.82 -22.96
C VAL A 545 -7.43 -45.13 -23.67
N HIS A 546 -6.33 -45.79 -23.28
CA HIS A 546 -5.91 -47.06 -23.87
C HIS A 546 -6.92 -48.19 -23.62
N ARG A 547 -7.56 -48.25 -22.45
CA ARG A 547 -8.60 -49.25 -22.16
C ARG A 547 -9.80 -49.09 -23.11
N LEU A 548 -10.21 -47.85 -23.35
CA LEU A 548 -11.35 -47.55 -24.21
C LEU A 548 -11.02 -47.76 -25.69
N ARG A 549 -9.79 -47.45 -26.09
CA ARG A 549 -9.28 -47.62 -27.46
C ARG A 549 -7.78 -47.99 -27.44
N PRO A 550 -7.46 -49.29 -27.48
CA PRO A 550 -6.07 -49.76 -27.40
C PRO A 550 -5.19 -49.31 -28.57
N ASP A 551 -5.80 -49.01 -29.70
CA ASP A 551 -5.16 -48.60 -30.96
C ASP A 551 -4.56 -47.18 -30.92
N LEU A 552 -4.89 -46.37 -29.92
CA LEU A 552 -4.58 -44.93 -29.93
C LEU A 552 -3.38 -44.53 -29.07
N LEU A 553 -3.00 -45.35 -28.08
CA LEU A 553 -1.99 -44.95 -27.08
C LEU A 553 -1.37 -46.17 -26.38
N GLU A 554 -0.19 -46.60 -26.81
CA GLU A 554 0.52 -47.74 -26.23
C GLU A 554 1.17 -47.39 -24.88
N PRO A 555 0.86 -48.11 -23.77
CA PRO A 555 1.42 -47.84 -22.44
C PRO A 555 2.95 -47.93 -22.38
N SER A 556 3.54 -48.73 -23.29
CA SER A 556 4.99 -48.92 -23.41
C SER A 556 5.72 -47.65 -23.87
N GLU A 557 5.05 -46.77 -24.62
CA GLU A 557 5.62 -45.51 -25.15
C GLU A 557 5.67 -44.38 -24.11
N LEU A 558 4.98 -44.56 -22.98
CA LEU A 558 4.92 -43.58 -21.89
C LEU A 558 5.95 -43.84 -20.78
N GLN A 559 6.73 -44.90 -20.91
CA GLN A 559 7.75 -45.26 -19.93
C GLN A 559 8.90 -44.23 -19.98
N GLY A 560 8.97 -43.37 -18.96
CA GLY A 560 9.99 -42.29 -18.86
C GLY A 560 9.52 -40.90 -19.30
N VAL A 561 8.25 -40.72 -19.66
CA VAL A 561 7.66 -39.41 -19.99
C VAL A 561 7.25 -38.68 -18.69
N GLY A 562 7.49 -37.37 -18.62
CA GLY A 562 7.11 -36.56 -17.45
C GLY A 562 5.59 -36.45 -17.28
N ALA A 563 5.11 -36.33 -16.04
CA ALA A 563 3.68 -36.34 -15.70
C ALA A 563 2.81 -35.36 -16.51
N VAL A 564 3.32 -34.14 -16.74
CA VAL A 564 2.61 -33.10 -17.52
C VAL A 564 2.49 -33.48 -19.00
N GLU A 565 3.51 -34.13 -19.55
CA GLU A 565 3.51 -34.57 -20.94
C GLU A 565 2.63 -35.80 -21.14
N ALA A 566 2.61 -36.73 -20.18
CA ALA A 566 1.69 -37.87 -20.19
C ALA A 566 0.22 -37.41 -20.15
N ALA A 567 -0.12 -36.51 -19.23
CA ALA A 567 -1.46 -35.93 -19.13
C ALA A 567 -1.85 -35.14 -20.40
N ALA A 568 -0.94 -34.31 -20.95
CA ALA A 568 -1.20 -33.55 -22.17
C ALA A 568 -1.46 -34.45 -23.39
N ARG A 569 -0.71 -35.56 -23.52
CA ARG A 569 -0.91 -36.55 -24.59
C ARG A 569 -2.27 -37.23 -24.45
N ALA A 570 -2.65 -37.68 -23.25
CA ALA A 570 -3.95 -38.31 -23.02
C ALA A 570 -5.12 -37.37 -23.34
N LEU A 571 -5.05 -36.10 -22.90
CA LEU A 571 -6.07 -35.09 -23.18
C LEU A 571 -6.22 -34.83 -24.68
N LYS A 572 -5.10 -34.72 -25.41
CA LYS A 572 -5.10 -34.47 -26.86
C LYS A 572 -5.65 -35.65 -27.66
N VAL A 573 -5.32 -36.88 -27.27
CA VAL A 573 -5.86 -38.10 -27.89
C VAL A 573 -7.36 -38.20 -27.62
N ALA A 574 -7.79 -37.93 -26.39
CA ALA A 574 -9.21 -37.95 -26.04
C ALA A 574 -10.03 -36.89 -26.81
N GLU A 575 -9.47 -35.70 -27.04
CA GLU A 575 -10.11 -34.66 -27.83
C GLU A 575 -10.27 -35.05 -29.30
N HIS A 576 -9.19 -35.52 -29.94
CA HIS A 576 -9.17 -35.78 -31.38
C HIS A 576 -9.88 -37.09 -31.75
N GLU A 577 -9.74 -38.13 -30.92
CA GLU A 577 -10.18 -39.49 -31.27
C GLU A 577 -11.44 -39.93 -30.52
N LEU A 578 -11.69 -39.39 -29.32
CA LEU A 578 -12.87 -39.71 -28.52
C LEU A 578 -13.91 -38.56 -28.52
N GLY A 579 -13.58 -37.41 -29.10
CA GLY A 579 -14.45 -36.23 -29.14
C GLY A 579 -14.70 -35.60 -27.77
N ILE A 580 -13.86 -35.89 -26.77
CA ILE A 580 -14.01 -35.38 -25.40
C ILE A 580 -13.06 -34.19 -25.22
N ALA A 581 -13.60 -32.98 -25.37
CA ALA A 581 -12.83 -31.74 -25.22
C ALA A 581 -12.26 -31.59 -23.80
N PRO A 582 -10.97 -31.20 -23.66
CA PRO A 582 -10.32 -31.05 -22.37
C PRO A 582 -10.94 -29.89 -21.58
N MET A 583 -11.50 -30.19 -20.39
CA MET A 583 -12.07 -29.17 -19.50
C MET A 583 -11.06 -28.55 -18.53
N LEU A 584 -9.85 -29.11 -18.46
CA LEU A 584 -8.76 -28.62 -17.64
C LEU A 584 -7.42 -28.86 -18.35
N PRO A 585 -6.44 -27.95 -18.20
CA PRO A 585 -5.12 -28.12 -18.80
C PRO A 585 -4.34 -29.24 -18.09
N ALA A 586 -3.38 -29.84 -18.79
CA ALA A 586 -2.54 -30.92 -18.25
C ALA A 586 -1.85 -30.54 -16.92
N GLN A 587 -1.45 -29.28 -16.77
CA GLN A 587 -0.85 -28.76 -15.54
C GLN A 587 -1.82 -28.77 -14.35
N ALA A 588 -3.11 -28.54 -14.58
CA ALA A 588 -4.14 -28.58 -13.52
C ALA A 588 -4.45 -30.01 -13.07
N VAL A 589 -4.43 -30.97 -14.01
CA VAL A 589 -4.53 -32.41 -13.72
C VAL A 589 -3.35 -32.86 -12.85
N VAL A 590 -2.12 -32.54 -13.27
CA VAL A 590 -0.90 -32.93 -12.56
C VAL A 590 -0.78 -32.27 -11.19
N ALA A 591 -1.20 -31.01 -11.08
CA ALA A 591 -1.20 -30.31 -9.80
C ALA A 591 -2.31 -30.78 -8.84
N GLY A 592 -3.27 -31.59 -9.31
CA GLY A 592 -4.47 -31.96 -8.55
C GLY A 592 -5.29 -30.75 -8.08
N SER A 593 -5.13 -29.60 -8.75
CA SER A 593 -5.62 -28.31 -8.26
C SER A 593 -7.10 -28.07 -8.53
N ASP A 594 -7.69 -28.86 -9.44
CA ASP A 594 -9.10 -28.78 -9.82
C ASP A 594 -9.79 -30.17 -9.86
N PRO A 595 -10.21 -30.70 -8.68
CA PRO A 595 -10.93 -31.96 -8.61
C PRO A 595 -12.31 -31.92 -9.27
N LEU A 596 -13.00 -30.77 -9.30
CA LEU A 596 -14.35 -30.68 -9.86
C LEU A 596 -14.32 -30.66 -11.40
N GLY A 597 -13.39 -29.91 -12.00
CA GLY A 597 -13.14 -29.97 -13.44
C GLY A 597 -12.69 -31.36 -13.88
N LEU A 598 -11.86 -32.04 -13.08
CA LEU A 598 -11.49 -33.43 -13.33
C LEU A 598 -12.67 -34.39 -13.22
N ILE A 599 -13.52 -34.26 -12.19
CA ILE A 599 -14.76 -35.05 -12.04
C ILE A 599 -15.70 -34.84 -13.23
N ALA A 600 -15.90 -33.59 -13.64
CA ALA A 600 -16.73 -33.28 -14.80
C ALA A 600 -16.12 -33.88 -16.08
N TYR A 601 -14.79 -33.84 -16.22
CA TYR A 601 -14.09 -34.39 -17.39
C TYR A 601 -14.23 -35.91 -17.45
N LEU A 602 -14.00 -36.60 -16.35
CA LEU A 602 -14.18 -38.05 -16.25
C LEU A 602 -15.65 -38.46 -16.39
N SER A 603 -16.59 -37.60 -15.99
CA SER A 603 -18.02 -37.84 -16.20
C SER A 603 -18.38 -37.89 -17.69
N HIS A 604 -17.69 -37.14 -18.55
CA HIS A 604 -17.88 -37.26 -20.00
C HIS A 604 -17.40 -38.61 -20.55
N PHE A 605 -16.26 -39.13 -20.06
CA PHE A 605 -15.82 -40.49 -20.41
C PHE A 605 -16.81 -41.55 -19.94
N HIS A 606 -17.27 -41.44 -18.69
CA HIS A 606 -18.26 -42.36 -18.14
C HIS A 606 -19.56 -42.30 -18.96
N SER A 607 -20.09 -41.11 -19.25
CA SER A 607 -21.31 -40.97 -20.06
C SER A 607 -21.17 -41.52 -21.48
N ALA A 608 -19.99 -41.38 -22.10
CA ALA A 608 -19.75 -41.84 -23.46
C ALA A 608 -19.55 -43.36 -23.55
N PHE A 609 -18.99 -44.00 -22.52
CA PHE A 609 -18.49 -45.38 -22.62
C PHE A 609 -19.06 -46.37 -21.59
N LYS A 610 -19.99 -45.98 -20.71
CA LYS A 610 -20.61 -46.87 -19.71
C LYS A 610 -21.27 -48.14 -20.29
N ASN A 611 -21.65 -48.12 -21.56
CA ASN A 611 -22.44 -49.19 -22.22
C ASN A 611 -21.66 -50.04 -23.24
N MET A 612 -20.33 -49.89 -23.39
CA MET A 612 -19.56 -50.65 -24.38
C MET A 612 -18.87 -51.90 -23.78
N THR A 613 -19.21 -53.09 -24.29
CA THR A 613 -18.47 -54.35 -24.03
C THR A 613 -17.41 -54.62 -25.12
N PRO A 614 -16.25 -55.24 -24.81
CA PRO A 614 -15.15 -55.36 -25.76
C PRO A 614 -15.31 -56.57 -26.69
N ARG A 615 -15.01 -56.41 -27.99
CA ARG A 615 -14.74 -57.55 -28.90
C ARG A 615 -13.59 -57.25 -29.90
N PRO A 616 -12.85 -58.29 -30.33
CA PRO A 616 -11.54 -58.21 -30.99
C PRO A 616 -11.63 -58.10 -32.54
N GLY A 617 -10.56 -57.59 -33.18
CA GLY A 617 -10.43 -57.37 -34.65
C GLY A 617 -10.24 -58.66 -35.50
N PRO A 618 -9.68 -58.62 -36.74
CA PRO A 618 -9.12 -57.51 -37.53
C PRO A 618 -9.58 -57.46 -39.04
N ALA A 619 -9.20 -56.41 -39.80
CA ALA A 619 -8.58 -56.46 -41.16
C ALA A 619 -8.83 -55.22 -42.07
N SER A 620 -7.71 -54.64 -42.56
CA SER A 620 -7.42 -54.03 -43.88
C SER A 620 -8.34 -52.94 -44.48
N GLN A 621 -7.76 -51.77 -44.83
CA GLN A 621 -7.47 -51.38 -46.23
C GLN A 621 -6.94 -49.93 -46.39
N THR A 622 -5.79 -49.84 -47.08
CA THR A 622 -5.36 -48.85 -48.10
C THR A 622 -5.45 -47.32 -47.88
N SER A 623 -4.28 -46.69 -48.00
CA SER A 623 -4.02 -45.28 -48.34
C SER A 623 -4.61 -44.83 -49.71
N PRO A 624 -4.78 -43.51 -49.96
CA PRO A 624 -3.73 -42.82 -50.75
C PRO A 624 -3.49 -41.32 -50.41
N GLY A 625 -2.24 -40.87 -50.63
CA GLY A 625 -1.92 -39.67 -51.42
C GLY A 625 -2.10 -38.25 -50.83
N THR A 626 -0.96 -37.63 -50.53
CA THR A 626 -0.57 -36.20 -50.32
C THR A 626 -1.09 -35.18 -51.38
N PRO A 627 -0.87 -33.82 -51.35
CA PRO A 627 0.08 -32.99 -50.55
C PRO A 627 -0.37 -31.55 -50.12
N ASN A 628 0.56 -30.83 -49.47
CA ASN A 628 0.75 -29.36 -49.38
C ASN A 628 0.22 -28.57 -48.18
N ALA A 629 1.16 -28.16 -47.31
CA ALA A 629 1.43 -26.75 -47.00
C ALA A 629 2.80 -26.58 -46.28
N VAL A 630 3.90 -26.94 -46.94
CA VAL A 630 5.22 -26.35 -46.64
C VAL A 630 5.34 -25.14 -47.53
N LEU A 631 4.90 -23.97 -47.07
CA LEU A 631 5.17 -22.67 -47.72
C LEU A 631 4.74 -21.49 -46.83
N PHE A 632 5.30 -21.35 -45.61
CA PHE A 632 5.21 -20.06 -44.92
C PHE A 632 6.31 -19.73 -43.89
N LEU A 633 7.54 -20.27 -44.04
CA LEU A 633 8.68 -19.86 -43.21
C LEU A 633 9.96 -19.65 -44.03
N GLY A 634 9.83 -18.92 -45.14
CA GLY A 634 10.96 -18.56 -46.03
C GLY A 634 11.30 -17.06 -46.09
N LYS A 635 10.67 -16.22 -45.25
CA LYS A 635 10.77 -14.75 -45.39
C LYS A 635 11.04 -13.98 -44.08
N LEU A 636 11.73 -14.59 -43.11
CA LEU A 636 12.25 -13.87 -41.94
C LEU A 636 13.78 -14.01 -41.75
N GLN A 637 14.51 -14.26 -42.84
CA GLN A 637 15.98 -14.36 -42.81
C GLN A 637 16.69 -13.32 -43.70
N ARG A 638 15.96 -12.30 -44.20
CA ARG A 638 16.51 -11.26 -45.10
C ARG A 638 16.51 -9.82 -44.56
N THR A 639 16.19 -9.60 -43.29
CA THR A 639 16.13 -8.23 -42.73
C THR A 639 17.21 -7.93 -41.67
N LEU A 640 18.15 -8.84 -41.42
CA LEU A 640 19.27 -8.62 -40.46
C LEU A 640 20.67 -8.65 -41.08
N GLN A 641 20.79 -8.48 -42.41
CA GLN A 641 22.08 -8.37 -43.10
C GLN A 641 22.16 -7.12 -44.01
N ARG A 642 21.72 -5.97 -43.52
CA ARG A 642 21.86 -4.69 -44.24
C ARG A 642 22.33 -3.53 -43.37
N THR A 643 23.46 -3.72 -42.67
CA THR A 643 24.39 -2.64 -42.33
C THR A 643 25.81 -3.20 -42.22
N ARG A 644 26.45 -3.44 -43.37
CA ARG A 644 27.89 -3.26 -43.63
C ARG A 644 28.24 -3.88 -45.00
N ALA A 645 28.16 -3.06 -46.04
CA ALA A 645 28.88 -3.27 -47.29
C ALA A 645 28.97 -1.92 -48.03
N LYS A 646 30.04 -1.17 -47.74
CA LYS A 646 30.67 -0.25 -48.68
C LYS A 646 32.08 0.01 -48.20
N GLU A 647 33.00 -0.85 -48.62
CA GLU A 647 34.28 -0.48 -49.25
C GLU A 647 34.92 -1.74 -49.83
N ASN A 648 35.27 -1.64 -51.11
CA ASN A 648 35.79 -2.70 -51.98
C ASN A 648 37.30 -2.88 -51.81
N GLY A 649 37.81 -4.05 -52.19
CA GLY A 649 39.17 -4.20 -52.71
C GLY A 649 39.87 -5.50 -52.32
N GLU A 650 40.19 -6.32 -53.32
CA GLU A 650 41.00 -7.57 -53.31
C GLU A 650 42.36 -7.36 -52.58
N ASP A 651 43.00 -8.34 -51.94
CA ASP A 651 43.64 -9.52 -52.54
C ASP A 651 44.18 -10.50 -51.45
N ALA A 652 44.60 -11.67 -51.90
CA ALA A 652 44.79 -12.97 -51.25
C ALA A 652 45.83 -13.13 -50.11
N GLY A 653 45.68 -14.23 -49.36
CA GLY A 653 46.81 -14.94 -48.71
C GLY A 653 46.57 -15.35 -47.26
N GLY A 654 46.40 -16.65 -47.01
CA GLY A 654 46.04 -17.19 -45.70
C GLY A 654 47.09 -17.09 -44.60
N LYS A 655 46.60 -17.03 -43.35
CA LYS A 655 47.14 -17.67 -42.12
C LYS A 655 46.14 -17.43 -40.97
N LYS A 656 45.85 -18.48 -40.20
CA LYS A 656 44.98 -18.44 -39.00
C LYS A 656 45.43 -17.35 -38.01
N PRO A 657 44.49 -16.65 -37.36
CA PRO A 657 44.71 -16.17 -36.00
C PRO A 657 43.69 -16.75 -35.00
N ARG A 658 44.20 -16.93 -33.79
CA ARG A 658 43.48 -17.33 -32.57
C ARG A 658 42.34 -16.35 -32.27
N LEU A 659 41.22 -16.87 -31.78
CA LEU A 659 40.06 -16.12 -31.29
C LEU A 659 40.47 -15.16 -30.16
N THR A 660 40.64 -13.88 -30.48
CA THR A 660 40.58 -12.78 -29.52
C THR A 660 39.12 -12.38 -29.35
N ALA A 661 38.64 -12.29 -28.11
CA ALA A 661 37.32 -11.77 -27.78
C ALA A 661 37.13 -10.34 -28.35
N ASP A 662 36.02 -10.09 -29.05
CA ASP A 662 35.67 -8.76 -29.55
C ASP A 662 35.52 -7.76 -28.38
N ALA A 663 36.04 -6.54 -28.56
CA ALA A 663 36.05 -5.46 -27.57
C ALA A 663 34.66 -4.98 -27.09
N GLY A 664 33.57 -5.45 -27.72
CA GLY A 664 32.18 -5.14 -27.35
C GLY A 664 31.57 -6.02 -26.25
N ASP A 665 32.30 -7.05 -25.79
CA ASP A 665 31.84 -8.01 -24.78
C ASP A 665 32.38 -7.70 -23.37
N LEU A 666 33.11 -6.59 -23.17
CA LEU A 666 33.74 -6.26 -21.89
C LEU A 666 33.13 -4.98 -21.30
N CYS A 667 33.02 -4.92 -19.98
CA CYS A 667 32.61 -3.72 -19.27
C CYS A 667 33.72 -2.67 -19.29
N ALA A 668 33.37 -1.45 -19.67
CA ALA A 668 34.34 -0.35 -19.76
C ALA A 668 34.87 0.17 -18.40
N LEU A 669 34.35 -0.30 -17.26
CA LEU A 669 34.81 0.08 -15.92
C LEU A 669 35.65 -1.01 -15.25
N CYS A 670 35.18 -2.26 -15.19
CA CYS A 670 35.89 -3.35 -14.52
C CYS A 670 36.71 -4.23 -15.47
N GLY A 671 36.52 -4.12 -16.79
CA GLY A 671 37.20 -4.96 -17.78
C GLY A 671 36.68 -6.40 -17.87
N GLU A 672 35.72 -6.79 -17.03
CA GLU A 672 35.12 -8.12 -17.02
C GLU A 672 34.07 -8.31 -18.12
N ARG A 673 33.77 -9.56 -18.47
CA ARG A 673 32.85 -9.91 -19.55
C ARG A 673 31.39 -9.56 -19.23
N LEU A 674 30.65 -9.11 -20.24
CA LEU A 674 29.25 -8.72 -20.21
C LEU A 674 28.35 -9.74 -20.92
N TYR A 675 27.44 -10.33 -20.17
CA TYR A 675 26.37 -11.19 -20.67
C TYR A 675 25.18 -10.35 -21.18
N VAL A 676 24.37 -10.88 -22.09
CA VAL A 676 23.29 -10.16 -22.79
C VAL A 676 22.36 -9.44 -21.81
N LEU A 677 22.03 -10.10 -20.70
CA LEU A 677 21.16 -9.56 -19.66
C LEU A 677 21.85 -8.62 -18.68
N GLU A 678 23.19 -8.51 -18.67
CA GLU A 678 23.93 -7.56 -17.82
C GLU A 678 24.29 -6.26 -18.55
N ARG A 679 24.19 -6.23 -19.89
CA ARG A 679 24.58 -5.09 -20.71
C ARG A 679 23.72 -3.86 -20.40
N LEU A 680 24.39 -2.79 -19.99
CA LEU A 680 23.88 -1.42 -19.97
C LEU A 680 24.65 -0.59 -21.00
N CYS A 681 23.94 0.08 -21.92
CA CYS A 681 24.55 0.94 -22.93
C CYS A 681 24.42 2.42 -22.53
N ALA A 682 25.55 3.12 -22.44
CA ALA A 682 25.62 4.54 -22.12
C ALA A 682 26.77 5.19 -22.95
N ASP A 683 26.49 6.30 -23.64
CA ASP A 683 27.43 7.00 -24.54
C ASP A 683 28.20 6.10 -25.52
N GLY A 684 27.52 5.08 -26.07
CA GLY A 684 28.10 4.14 -27.02
C GLY A 684 29.07 3.10 -26.41
N ARG A 685 29.12 2.99 -25.08
CA ARG A 685 29.91 1.99 -24.34
C ARG A 685 29.01 1.08 -23.49
N PHE A 686 29.51 -0.12 -23.19
CA PHE A 686 28.79 -1.09 -22.37
C PHE A 686 29.36 -1.21 -20.95
N PHE A 687 28.47 -1.29 -19.97
CA PHE A 687 28.80 -1.39 -18.55
C PHE A 687 27.99 -2.50 -17.89
N HIS A 688 28.50 -3.07 -16.79
CA HIS A 688 27.62 -3.78 -15.86
C HIS A 688 26.76 -2.73 -15.16
N ARG A 689 25.48 -3.05 -14.97
CA ARG A 689 24.56 -2.20 -14.20
C ARG A 689 25.09 -1.91 -12.80
N SER A 690 25.75 -2.88 -12.16
CA SER A 690 26.38 -2.72 -10.85
C SER A 690 27.61 -1.80 -10.85
N CYS A 691 28.31 -1.65 -11.98
CA CYS A 691 29.50 -0.82 -12.11
C CYS A 691 29.17 0.65 -12.40
N PHE A 692 28.03 0.92 -13.04
CA PHE A 692 27.66 2.28 -13.45
C PHE A 692 26.97 3.05 -12.31
N ARG A 693 27.77 3.55 -11.35
CA ARG A 693 27.29 4.21 -10.13
C ARG A 693 27.82 5.65 -10.00
N CYS A 694 27.04 6.49 -9.31
CA CYS A 694 27.43 7.83 -8.92
C CYS A 694 28.61 7.76 -7.95
N HIS A 695 29.67 8.53 -8.21
CA HIS A 695 30.83 8.57 -7.33
C HIS A 695 30.51 9.09 -5.92
N SER A 696 29.61 10.07 -5.80
CA SER A 696 29.29 10.70 -4.50
C SER A 696 28.24 9.96 -3.68
N CYS A 697 27.23 9.37 -4.32
CA CYS A 697 26.10 8.75 -3.61
C CYS A 697 25.92 7.25 -3.86
N GLU A 698 26.81 6.65 -4.64
CA GLU A 698 26.83 5.23 -5.03
C GLU A 698 25.55 4.71 -5.71
N ALA A 699 24.61 5.60 -6.04
CA ALA A 699 23.38 5.25 -6.75
C ALA A 699 23.69 4.80 -8.18
N THR A 700 23.05 3.71 -8.61
CA THR A 700 23.11 3.26 -10.01
C THR A 700 22.61 4.35 -10.95
N LEU A 701 23.41 4.71 -11.93
CA LEU A 701 23.15 5.80 -12.87
C LEU A 701 22.35 5.31 -14.07
N TRP A 702 21.52 6.20 -14.64
CA TRP A 702 20.69 5.89 -15.80
C TRP A 702 21.16 6.60 -17.06
N PRO A 703 21.07 5.96 -18.25
CA PRO A 703 21.20 6.65 -19.53
C PRO A 703 20.40 7.97 -19.55
N GLY A 704 21.09 9.10 -19.65
CA GLY A 704 20.48 10.44 -19.66
C GLY A 704 20.28 11.13 -18.30
N SER A 705 20.70 10.54 -17.18
CA SER A 705 20.57 11.12 -15.82
C SER A 705 21.90 11.27 -15.06
N TYR A 706 23.01 11.22 -15.80
CA TYR A 706 24.35 11.41 -15.28
C TYR A 706 25.09 12.48 -16.09
N ALA A 707 26.13 13.02 -15.48
CA ALA A 707 27.15 13.78 -16.15
C ALA A 707 28.51 13.26 -15.71
N GLN A 708 29.45 13.18 -16.65
CA GLN A 708 30.83 12.87 -16.34
C GLN A 708 31.53 14.18 -15.99
N HIS A 709 32.17 14.24 -14.82
CA HIS A 709 32.93 15.44 -14.47
C HIS A 709 34.19 15.54 -15.36
N PRO A 710 34.52 16.72 -15.92
CA PRO A 710 35.56 16.84 -16.95
C PRO A 710 36.96 16.44 -16.48
N GLU A 711 37.27 16.60 -15.20
CA GLU A 711 38.65 16.48 -14.69
C GLU A 711 39.01 15.09 -14.14
N ASP A 712 38.08 14.40 -13.49
CA ASP A 712 38.35 13.12 -12.80
C ASP A 712 37.81 11.90 -13.56
N LYS A 713 37.07 12.13 -14.66
CA LYS A 713 36.41 11.11 -15.49
C LYS A 713 35.43 10.22 -14.72
N HIS A 714 35.02 10.59 -13.51
CA HIS A 714 34.00 9.85 -12.76
C HIS A 714 32.59 10.28 -13.18
N PHE A 715 31.65 9.35 -13.04
CA PHE A 715 30.25 9.60 -13.32
C PHE A 715 29.52 10.08 -12.05
N TYR A 716 28.78 11.17 -12.19
CA TYR A 716 27.95 11.75 -11.13
C TYR A 716 26.50 11.78 -11.60
N CYS A 717 25.54 11.60 -10.69
CA CYS A 717 24.16 11.92 -11.04
C CYS A 717 24.02 13.45 -11.18
N LEU A 718 23.00 13.92 -11.91
CA LEU A 718 22.80 15.35 -12.18
C LEU A 718 22.70 16.24 -10.92
N GLN A 719 22.45 15.66 -9.75
CA GLN A 719 22.42 16.36 -8.46
C GLN A 719 23.79 16.44 -7.76
N HIS A 720 24.68 15.49 -7.98
CA HIS A 720 26.00 15.44 -7.34
C HIS A 720 27.13 15.85 -8.28
N LEU A 721 26.81 16.40 -9.46
CA LEU A 721 27.80 16.99 -10.35
C LEU A 721 28.43 18.20 -9.65
N PRO A 722 29.75 18.20 -9.38
CA PRO A 722 30.43 19.37 -8.83
C PRO A 722 30.22 20.58 -9.75
N GLN A 723 29.83 21.73 -9.19
CA GLN A 723 29.82 22.96 -9.98
C GLN A 723 31.27 23.40 -10.24
N PRO A 724 31.62 23.89 -11.44
CA PRO A 724 32.94 24.44 -11.69
C PRO A 724 33.16 25.66 -10.78
N ASP A 725 34.22 25.64 -9.97
CA ASP A 725 34.58 26.74 -9.08
C ASP A 725 34.68 28.06 -9.85
N ARG A 726 33.82 29.02 -9.53
CA ARG A 726 34.14 30.43 -9.75
C ARG A 726 35.27 30.73 -8.77
N LYS A 727 36.48 30.93 -9.29
CA LYS A 727 37.62 31.44 -8.53
C LYS A 727 37.18 32.71 -7.78
N GLU A 728 37.01 32.58 -6.48
CA GLU A 728 37.03 33.70 -5.55
C GLU A 728 38.51 34.05 -5.36
N ASP A 729 38.93 35.17 -5.96
CA ASP A 729 40.26 35.71 -5.75
C ASP A 729 40.37 36.15 -4.28
N ILE A 730 41.16 35.41 -3.52
CA ILE A 730 41.58 35.74 -2.17
C ILE A 730 42.50 36.95 -2.25
N MET A 731 42.05 38.07 -1.66
CA MET A 731 42.89 39.22 -1.37
C MET A 731 43.85 38.87 -0.22
N ASP A 732 45.09 38.53 -0.55
CA ASP A 732 46.21 38.69 0.39
C ASP A 732 46.56 40.18 0.44
N GLY A 733 46.52 40.74 1.65
CA GLY A 733 46.93 42.10 1.92
C GLY A 733 48.44 42.15 2.11
N ASP A 734 49.09 43.06 1.38
CA ASP A 734 50.33 43.68 1.86
C ASP A 734 50.39 45.15 1.43
N SER A 735 50.94 45.93 2.34
CA SER A 735 50.92 47.39 2.39
C SER A 735 52.07 48.02 1.59
N GLU A 736 51.95 49.33 1.41
CA GLU A 736 53.00 50.32 1.08
C GLU A 736 53.16 50.86 -0.37
N THR A 737 52.50 52.01 -0.55
CA THR A 737 53.05 53.33 -0.95
C THR A 737 53.44 53.69 -2.40
N LEU A 738 53.12 54.96 -2.73
CA LEU A 738 53.56 55.85 -3.83
C LEU A 738 52.86 55.62 -5.18
N GLU A 739 52.44 56.60 -5.99
CA GLU A 739 52.31 58.07 -5.97
C GLU A 739 51.49 58.40 -7.24
N LEU A 740 50.62 59.43 -7.21
CA LEU A 740 50.00 60.01 -8.41
C LEU A 740 50.96 61.01 -9.07
N PRO A 741 50.89 61.22 -10.40
CA PRO A 741 50.31 62.46 -10.94
C PRO A 741 49.37 62.21 -12.14
N ALA A 742 48.19 62.84 -12.27
CA ALA A 742 47.92 64.18 -12.88
C ALA A 742 48.52 64.38 -14.29
N ALA A 743 47.95 65.07 -15.27
CA ALA A 743 46.63 65.60 -15.65
C ALA A 743 46.85 66.28 -17.03
N GLY A 744 45.79 66.42 -17.84
CA GLY A 744 45.67 67.39 -18.95
C GLY A 744 45.83 66.82 -20.37
N GLU A 745 45.17 67.31 -21.41
CA GLU A 745 44.16 68.37 -21.56
C GLU A 745 43.64 68.33 -23.03
N ASN A 746 42.36 68.69 -23.21
CA ASN A 746 41.75 69.38 -24.36
C ASN A 746 41.65 68.74 -25.77
N SER A 747 40.41 68.55 -26.26
CA SER A 747 39.75 69.37 -27.31
C SER A 747 38.37 68.81 -27.73
N THR A 748 37.35 69.68 -27.78
CA THR A 748 35.93 69.42 -28.18
C THR A 748 35.58 70.04 -29.58
N PRO A 749 34.32 70.07 -30.09
CA PRO A 749 33.72 69.29 -31.20
C PRO A 749 33.39 70.16 -32.48
N PRO A 750 32.72 69.68 -33.57
CA PRO A 750 31.25 69.49 -33.68
C PRO A 750 30.75 68.35 -34.65
N GLY A 751 29.45 67.98 -34.61
CA GLY A 751 28.76 67.06 -35.58
C GLY A 751 28.06 67.80 -36.75
N PRO A 752 27.11 67.24 -37.57
CA PRO A 752 26.52 65.87 -37.75
C PRO A 752 26.79 65.26 -39.17
N SER A 753 26.49 64.02 -39.61
CA SER A 753 25.25 63.20 -39.70
C SER A 753 25.56 61.75 -40.20
N ALA A 754 24.59 60.82 -40.03
CA ALA A 754 24.61 59.33 -40.12
C ALA A 754 24.89 58.62 -41.49
N PRO A 755 25.11 57.27 -41.53
CA PRO A 755 24.00 56.29 -41.61
C PRO A 755 24.14 54.95 -40.82
N ALA A 756 23.02 54.21 -40.84
CA ALA A 756 22.53 52.99 -40.17
C ALA A 756 23.41 51.71 -39.97
N ALA A 757 23.00 50.90 -38.98
CA ALA A 757 23.42 49.53 -38.66
C ALA A 757 22.26 48.52 -38.81
N PRO A 758 22.54 47.20 -38.93
CA PRO A 758 21.58 46.17 -38.49
C PRO A 758 22.18 45.04 -37.62
N GLN A 759 21.30 44.50 -36.75
CA GLN A 759 21.47 43.37 -35.83
C GLN A 759 21.32 42.00 -36.54
N GLU A 760 21.99 40.95 -36.04
CA GLU A 760 21.64 39.54 -36.33
C GLU A 760 21.55 38.69 -35.05
N GLY A 761 20.45 37.93 -34.93
CA GLY A 761 20.27 36.80 -34.01
C GLY A 761 19.97 35.50 -34.79
N PRO A 762 20.05 34.31 -34.16
CA PRO A 762 19.99 33.03 -34.88
C PRO A 762 18.55 32.59 -35.24
N ARG A 763 18.39 32.08 -36.47
CA ARG A 763 17.14 31.68 -37.14
C ARG A 763 16.75 30.21 -36.90
N GLN A 764 15.44 29.97 -36.82
CA GLN A 764 14.75 28.66 -36.87
C GLN A 764 14.83 27.98 -38.26
N PRO A 765 14.77 26.64 -38.37
CA PRO A 765 14.59 25.95 -39.64
C PRO A 765 13.11 25.79 -40.05
N THR A 766 12.87 25.99 -41.34
CA THR A 766 11.58 26.07 -42.04
C THR A 766 10.97 24.71 -42.42
N ARG A 767 9.64 24.58 -42.28
CA ARG A 767 8.82 23.47 -42.81
C ARG A 767 8.83 23.48 -44.35
N ARG A 768 9.11 22.34 -44.99
CA ARG A 768 8.93 22.13 -46.44
C ARG A 768 7.47 21.82 -46.78
N LEU A 769 6.94 22.49 -47.81
CA LEU A 769 5.63 22.20 -48.42
C LEU A 769 5.73 20.94 -49.29
N ILE A 770 4.84 19.97 -49.10
CA ILE A 770 4.69 18.82 -50.00
C ILE A 770 3.86 19.26 -51.21
N ARG A 771 4.40 19.13 -52.43
CA ARG A 771 3.67 19.35 -53.69
C ARG A 771 3.16 18.00 -54.22
N LEU A 772 1.84 17.85 -54.26
CA LEU A 772 1.17 16.70 -54.88
C LEU A 772 1.14 16.83 -56.41
N SER A 773 1.37 15.73 -57.12
CA SER A 773 1.31 15.62 -58.57
C SER A 773 -0.13 15.75 -59.11
N SER A 774 -0.28 16.01 -60.41
CA SER A 774 -1.61 16.13 -61.05
C SER A 774 -2.42 14.84 -60.95
N SER A 775 -1.76 13.69 -60.94
CA SER A 775 -2.37 12.36 -60.82
C SER A 775 -2.88 12.05 -59.40
N GLU A 776 -2.26 12.62 -58.37
CA GLU A 776 -2.70 12.49 -56.96
C GLU A 776 -3.90 13.38 -56.65
N ARG A 777 -4.01 14.54 -57.31
CA ARG A 777 -5.19 15.40 -57.25
C ARG A 777 -6.43 14.76 -57.87
N GLN A 778 -6.25 14.00 -58.95
CA GLN A 778 -7.34 13.36 -59.69
C GLN A 778 -7.94 12.14 -58.95
N ARG A 779 -7.21 11.54 -58.00
CA ARG A 779 -7.72 10.45 -57.13
C ARG A 779 -8.48 10.97 -55.91
N LEU A 780 -8.23 12.21 -55.51
CA LEU A 780 -8.93 12.85 -54.39
C LEU A 780 -10.26 13.51 -54.81
N SER A 781 -10.45 13.81 -56.11
CA SER A 781 -11.68 14.39 -56.65
C SER A 781 -12.85 13.42 -56.80
N SER A 782 -12.66 12.13 -56.52
CA SER A 782 -13.68 11.08 -56.65
C SER A 782 -14.39 10.72 -55.33
N LEU A 783 -14.08 11.40 -54.23
CA LEU A 783 -14.76 11.22 -52.95
C LEU A 783 -15.80 12.33 -52.77
N ASN A 784 -17.03 12.06 -53.22
CA ASN A 784 -18.18 12.92 -52.97
C ASN A 784 -18.71 12.67 -51.55
N LEU A 785 -18.50 13.62 -50.65
CA LEU A 785 -19.24 13.76 -49.39
C LEU A 785 -20.12 15.00 -49.50
N THR A 786 -21.42 14.82 -49.26
CA THR A 786 -22.46 15.86 -49.32
C THR A 786 -22.35 16.85 -48.15
N PRO A 787 -22.70 18.13 -48.34
CA PRO A 787 -22.53 19.20 -47.34
C PRO A 787 -23.79 19.42 -46.49
N ASP A 788 -23.60 19.81 -45.22
CA ASP A 788 -24.16 21.04 -44.63
C ASP A 788 -23.94 21.06 -43.11
N GLN A 789 -23.18 22.03 -42.59
CA GLN A 789 -23.68 23.30 -42.00
C GLN A 789 -22.53 24.00 -41.24
N GLU A 790 -22.40 25.30 -41.49
CA GLU A 790 -21.32 26.17 -41.02
C GLU A 790 -21.29 26.33 -39.49
N VAL A 791 -20.12 26.12 -38.87
CA VAL A 791 -19.84 26.51 -37.48
C VAL A 791 -18.72 27.56 -37.49
N GLU A 792 -19.04 28.69 -36.87
CA GLU A 792 -18.22 29.90 -36.71
C GLU A 792 -16.87 29.60 -36.02
N ALA A 793 -15.80 30.26 -36.47
CA ALA A 793 -14.45 30.05 -35.96
C ALA A 793 -14.27 30.64 -34.53
N PRO A 794 -13.59 29.94 -33.61
CA PRO A 794 -13.36 30.46 -32.25
C PRO A 794 -12.40 31.67 -32.25
N PRO A 795 -12.57 32.62 -31.33
CA PRO A 795 -11.72 33.81 -31.27
C PRO A 795 -10.29 33.46 -30.85
N LYS A 796 -9.32 34.18 -31.42
CA LYS A 796 -7.89 34.02 -31.12
C LYS A 796 -7.56 34.46 -29.67
N PRO A 797 -6.66 33.76 -28.97
CA PRO A 797 -6.34 34.07 -27.57
C PRO A 797 -5.53 35.38 -27.42
N PRO A 798 -5.70 36.11 -26.30
CA PRO A 798 -4.99 37.35 -26.02
C PRO A 798 -3.52 37.14 -25.64
N ARG A 799 -2.68 38.10 -26.01
CA ARG A 799 -1.23 38.12 -25.82
C ARG A 799 -0.86 38.67 -24.44
N SER A 800 -0.73 37.81 -23.42
CA SER A 800 0.19 38.02 -22.27
C SER A 800 0.03 36.88 -21.25
N CYS A 801 1.12 36.14 -20.99
CA CYS A 801 1.16 35.04 -20.03
C CYS A 801 0.91 35.45 -18.56
N ALA A 802 1.01 36.75 -18.22
CA ALA A 802 0.78 37.23 -16.86
C ALA A 802 -0.70 37.18 -16.44
N ALA A 803 -1.63 37.34 -17.39
CA ALA A 803 -3.06 37.25 -17.13
C ALA A 803 -3.51 35.78 -16.96
N LEU A 804 -2.96 34.88 -17.78
CA LEU A 804 -3.20 33.43 -17.67
C LEU A 804 -2.66 32.85 -16.36
N ALA A 805 -1.53 33.34 -15.86
CA ALA A 805 -0.99 32.93 -14.56
C ALA A 805 -1.89 33.37 -13.39
N ARG A 806 -2.43 34.60 -13.43
CA ARG A 806 -3.40 35.07 -12.42
C ARG A 806 -4.72 34.30 -12.49
N GLN A 807 -5.21 34.01 -13.69
CA GLN A 807 -6.45 33.28 -13.90
C GLN A 807 -6.32 31.78 -13.56
N ALA A 808 -5.14 31.18 -13.73
CA ALA A 808 -4.82 29.84 -13.26
C ALA A 808 -4.70 29.77 -11.73
N LEU A 809 -4.18 30.81 -11.10
CA LEU A 809 -4.16 30.97 -9.63
C LEU A 809 -5.56 31.16 -9.05
N GLU A 810 -6.45 31.91 -9.71
CA GLU A 810 -7.86 32.08 -9.33
C GLU A 810 -8.68 30.81 -9.57
N GLY A 811 -8.44 30.09 -10.68
CA GLY A 811 -9.07 28.80 -10.98
C GLY A 811 -8.72 27.70 -9.96
N SER A 812 -7.54 27.77 -9.36
CA SER A 812 -7.13 26.91 -8.23
C SER A 812 -7.95 27.19 -6.96
N PHE A 813 -8.59 28.36 -6.86
CA PHE A 813 -9.31 28.84 -5.67
C PHE A 813 -10.82 28.50 -5.68
N VAL A 814 -11.44 28.29 -6.84
CA VAL A 814 -12.88 27.97 -6.96
C VAL A 814 -13.22 26.58 -6.41
N GLY A 815 -12.27 25.64 -6.42
CA GLY A 815 -12.39 24.34 -5.75
C GLY A 815 -12.39 24.41 -4.20
N TRP A 816 -12.27 25.61 -3.63
CA TRP A 816 -12.15 25.86 -2.20
C TRP A 816 -13.25 26.76 -1.65
N GLY A 817 -14.41 26.89 -2.31
CA GLY A 817 -15.66 27.36 -1.70
C GLY A 817 -15.75 28.84 -1.36
N ILE A 818 -15.17 29.75 -2.16
CA ILE A 818 -15.51 31.18 -2.11
C ILE A 818 -16.55 31.49 -3.20
N PRO A 819 -17.68 32.15 -2.90
CA PRO A 819 -18.61 32.58 -3.92
C PRO A 819 -17.97 33.67 -4.79
N ALA A 820 -17.83 33.40 -6.09
CA ALA A 820 -17.59 34.45 -7.06
C ALA A 820 -18.86 35.32 -7.15
N GLN A 821 -18.74 36.63 -6.95
CA GLN A 821 -19.85 37.56 -7.16
C GLN A 821 -20.27 37.49 -8.64
N SER A 822 -21.46 36.96 -8.91
CA SER A 822 -22.07 36.98 -10.23
C SER A 822 -22.93 38.24 -10.41
N PRO A 823 -22.95 38.84 -11.62
CA PRO A 823 -23.78 40.01 -11.91
C PRO A 823 -25.26 39.63 -12.10
N GLU A 824 -26.14 40.51 -11.64
CA GLU A 824 -27.60 40.44 -11.71
C GLU A 824 -28.14 40.45 -13.14
N VAL A 825 -28.86 39.40 -13.60
CA VAL A 825 -29.92 39.52 -14.62
C VAL A 825 -31.00 38.42 -14.49
N LEU A 826 -32.21 38.87 -14.12
CA LEU A 826 -33.59 38.52 -14.53
C LEU A 826 -34.05 37.06 -14.77
N VAL A 827 -34.98 36.69 -13.87
CA VAL A 827 -36.10 35.74 -13.87
C VAL A 827 -36.63 35.23 -15.23
N ALA A 828 -36.77 33.89 -15.33
CA ALA A 828 -37.93 33.25 -15.93
C ALA A 828 -38.23 31.93 -15.19
N MET A 829 -39.49 31.78 -14.77
CA MET A 829 -40.06 30.67 -14.03
C MET A 829 -40.10 29.39 -14.88
N GLU A 830 -39.80 28.25 -14.27
CA GLU A 830 -40.53 27.00 -14.52
C GLU A 830 -40.40 26.08 -13.29
N LYS A 831 -41.56 25.59 -12.84
CA LYS A 831 -41.74 24.71 -11.68
C LYS A 831 -41.30 23.30 -12.04
N GLU A 832 -40.65 22.59 -11.11
CA GLU A 832 -41.02 21.20 -10.77
C GLU A 832 -40.33 20.69 -9.48
N GLU A 833 -41.20 20.19 -8.60
CA GLU A 833 -41.10 19.16 -7.55
C GLU A 833 -40.10 19.25 -6.37
N GLU A 834 -40.70 19.40 -5.18
CA GLU A 834 -40.11 19.32 -3.84
C GLU A 834 -39.79 17.88 -3.42
N SER A 835 -38.60 17.68 -2.85
CA SER A 835 -38.34 16.63 -1.85
C SER A 835 -37.46 17.21 -0.73
N PRO A 836 -37.65 16.78 0.54
CA PRO A 836 -37.34 17.62 1.69
C PRO A 836 -35.86 17.60 2.10
N SER A 837 -35.35 18.78 2.48
CA SER A 837 -34.01 18.99 3.01
C SER A 837 -33.79 18.22 4.31
N SER A 838 -32.71 17.43 4.38
CA SER A 838 -32.12 16.97 5.64
C SER A 838 -31.31 18.11 6.24
N SER A 839 -31.86 18.74 7.28
CA SER A 839 -31.15 19.70 8.14
C SER A 839 -29.97 19.02 8.82
N GLU A 840 -28.76 19.45 8.49
CA GLU A 840 -27.57 19.19 9.31
C GLU A 840 -27.75 19.97 10.62
N GLU A 841 -28.07 19.28 11.70
CA GLU A 841 -28.01 19.84 13.04
C GLU A 841 -26.53 20.00 13.42
N GLU A 842 -26.03 21.24 13.32
CA GLU A 842 -24.77 21.66 13.93
C GLU A 842 -24.96 21.64 15.47
N GLU A 843 -24.30 20.71 16.16
CA GLU A 843 -24.18 20.75 17.62
C GLU A 843 -23.29 21.95 17.99
N GLU A 844 -23.86 22.96 18.65
CA GLU A 844 -23.14 24.06 19.28
C GLU A 844 -22.14 23.50 20.31
N GLU A 845 -20.84 23.76 20.10
CA GLU A 845 -19.77 23.37 21.00
C GLU A 845 -19.87 24.20 22.30
N GLU A 846 -20.02 23.56 23.47
CA GLU A 846 -19.79 24.22 24.76
C GLU A 846 -18.28 24.54 24.90
N GLU A 847 -17.92 25.82 24.78
CA GLU A 847 -16.59 26.35 25.06
C GLU A 847 -16.35 26.42 26.59
N GLU A 848 -15.30 25.77 27.09
CA GLU A 848 -14.74 26.10 28.41
C GLU A 848 -13.77 27.29 28.29
N PRO A 849 -13.67 28.15 29.33
CA PRO A 849 -13.11 29.49 29.20
C PRO A 849 -11.59 29.45 28.98
N ILE A 850 -11.15 30.14 27.94
CA ILE A 850 -9.74 30.41 27.65
C ILE A 850 -9.22 31.48 28.62
N ASP A 851 -8.01 31.25 29.13
CA ASP A 851 -7.23 32.12 30.02
C ASP A 851 -7.23 33.60 29.56
N SER A 852 -7.61 34.52 30.46
CA SER A 852 -7.84 35.94 30.12
C SER A 852 -6.58 36.65 29.63
N ASP A 853 -5.39 36.16 30.02
CA ASP A 853 -4.12 36.75 29.62
C ASP A 853 -3.70 36.31 28.20
N LEU A 854 -4.13 35.12 27.77
CA LEU A 854 -3.98 34.63 26.39
C LEU A 854 -4.95 35.34 25.44
N GLU A 855 -6.17 35.64 25.90
CA GLU A 855 -7.14 36.43 25.14
C GLU A 855 -6.65 37.86 24.93
N GLN A 856 -5.99 38.47 25.92
CA GLN A 856 -5.46 39.82 25.80
C GLN A 856 -4.22 39.89 24.88
N ALA A 857 -3.35 38.87 24.89
CA ALA A 857 -2.22 38.75 23.96
C ALA A 857 -2.67 38.45 22.51
N LEU A 858 -3.64 37.55 22.33
CA LEU A 858 -4.22 37.23 21.01
C LEU A 858 -5.10 38.37 20.48
N MET A 859 -5.81 39.10 21.33
CA MET A 859 -6.57 40.28 20.91
C MET A 859 -5.67 41.44 20.52
N THR A 860 -4.48 41.55 21.09
CA THR A 860 -3.50 42.58 20.68
C THR A 860 -2.89 42.23 19.31
N LEU A 861 -2.67 40.93 19.02
CA LEU A 861 -2.22 40.43 17.71
C LEU A 861 -3.33 40.37 16.64
N ALA A 862 -4.58 40.12 17.05
CA ALA A 862 -5.73 40.02 16.14
C ALA A 862 -6.33 41.38 15.78
N LYS A 863 -6.17 42.40 16.63
CA LYS A 863 -6.54 43.80 16.32
C LYS A 863 -5.71 44.38 15.15
N THR A 864 -4.56 43.78 14.83
CA THR A 864 -3.66 44.15 13.73
C THR A 864 -3.78 43.27 12.48
N SER A 865 -4.83 42.46 12.31
CA SER A 865 -4.97 41.61 11.09
C SER A 865 -6.43 41.32 10.73
N GLY A 866 -7.26 42.37 10.73
CA GLY A 866 -8.73 42.37 10.82
C GLY A 866 -9.59 41.51 9.86
N THR A 867 -9.03 40.60 9.06
CA THR A 867 -9.78 39.75 8.12
C THR A 867 -9.76 38.26 8.47
N MET A 868 -8.93 37.81 9.42
CA MET A 868 -8.63 36.38 9.58
C MET A 868 -9.23 35.72 10.85
N ASN A 869 -10.12 36.44 11.55
CA ASN A 869 -10.87 35.99 12.73
C ASN A 869 -12.31 35.54 12.43
N LYS A 870 -12.81 35.70 11.20
CA LYS A 870 -14.23 35.40 10.89
C LYS A 870 -14.58 33.92 10.79
N TYR A 871 -13.61 33.00 10.65
CA TYR A 871 -13.88 31.55 10.51
C TYR A 871 -12.75 30.67 11.11
N PRO A 872 -12.77 30.37 12.42
CA PRO A 872 -11.79 29.50 13.07
C PRO A 872 -11.76 28.07 12.51
N THR A 873 -12.91 27.56 12.06
CA THR A 873 -13.09 26.24 11.45
C THR A 873 -12.35 26.10 10.12
N TRP A 874 -12.31 27.16 9.31
CA TRP A 874 -11.62 27.16 8.01
C TRP A 874 -10.11 26.99 8.13
N ARG A 875 -9.48 27.65 9.10
CA ARG A 875 -8.03 27.48 9.37
C ARG A 875 -7.70 26.03 9.73
N ARG A 876 -8.51 25.40 10.57
CA ARG A 876 -8.33 23.99 10.98
C ARG A 876 -8.50 23.04 9.78
N THR A 877 -9.49 23.28 8.93
CA THR A 877 -9.73 22.49 7.71
C THR A 877 -8.59 22.64 6.69
N LEU A 878 -8.09 23.85 6.48
CA LEU A 878 -6.96 24.12 5.58
C LEU A 878 -5.67 23.44 6.05
N LEU A 879 -5.34 23.54 7.34
CA LEU A 879 -4.17 22.87 7.91
C LEU A 879 -4.29 21.34 7.83
N ARG A 880 -5.49 20.79 8.05
CA ARG A 880 -5.74 19.36 7.89
C ARG A 880 -5.51 18.90 6.45
N ARG A 881 -6.07 19.62 5.46
CA ARG A 881 -5.87 19.31 4.03
C ARG A 881 -4.39 19.43 3.63
N ALA A 882 -3.67 20.44 4.14
CA ALA A 882 -2.23 20.58 3.87
C ALA A 882 -1.43 19.39 4.39
N LYS A 883 -1.76 18.89 5.59
CA LYS A 883 -1.15 17.70 6.19
C LYS A 883 -1.48 16.42 5.42
N GLU A 884 -2.73 16.29 4.97
CA GLU A 884 -3.17 15.19 4.11
C GLU A 884 -2.38 15.17 2.79
N GLU A 885 -2.20 16.32 2.14
CA GLU A 885 -1.41 16.43 0.90
C GLU A 885 0.09 16.13 1.13
N GLU A 886 0.67 16.55 2.26
CA GLU A 886 2.04 16.18 2.64
C GLU A 886 2.18 14.66 2.79
N MET A 887 1.24 14.03 3.51
CA MET A 887 1.20 12.58 3.69
C MET A 887 1.03 11.85 2.35
N LYS A 888 0.19 12.37 1.43
CA LYS A 888 0.03 11.79 0.08
C LYS A 888 1.34 11.79 -0.69
N ARG A 889 2.08 12.91 -0.70
CA ARG A 889 3.39 13.00 -1.36
C ARG A 889 4.39 12.03 -0.73
N PHE A 890 4.42 11.96 0.59
CA PHE A 890 5.27 11.00 1.30
C PHE A 890 4.93 9.55 0.93
N CYS A 891 3.64 9.20 0.93
CA CYS A 891 3.18 7.87 0.54
C CYS A 891 3.53 7.52 -0.91
N LYS A 892 3.31 8.47 -1.85
CA LYS A 892 3.67 8.32 -3.27
C LYS A 892 5.18 8.13 -3.43
N ALA A 893 6.00 8.95 -2.76
CA ALA A 893 7.46 8.82 -2.77
C ALA A 893 7.91 7.44 -2.27
N GLN A 894 7.35 6.98 -1.16
CA GLN A 894 7.73 5.72 -0.55
C GLN A 894 7.25 4.50 -1.36
N ALA A 895 6.08 4.58 -2.00
CA ALA A 895 5.62 3.57 -2.96
C ALA A 895 6.57 3.48 -4.18
N VAL A 896 7.00 4.63 -4.71
CA VAL A 896 7.99 4.70 -5.78
C VAL A 896 9.33 4.09 -5.34
N GLN A 897 9.84 4.46 -4.14
CA GLN A 897 11.07 3.90 -3.59
C GLN A 897 11.03 2.37 -3.52
N ARG A 898 9.91 1.85 -3.01
CA ARG A 898 9.67 0.43 -2.86
C ARG A 898 9.69 -0.26 -4.22
N ARG A 899 8.95 0.28 -5.19
CA ARG A 899 8.87 -0.32 -6.51
C ARG A 899 10.21 -0.31 -7.23
N LEU A 900 10.98 0.77 -7.14
CA LEU A 900 12.35 0.84 -7.64
C LEU A 900 13.24 -0.26 -7.01
N ASN A 901 13.11 -0.49 -5.69
CA ASN A 901 13.86 -1.55 -5.01
C ASN A 901 13.45 -2.96 -5.47
N GLU A 902 12.16 -3.21 -5.69
CA GLU A 902 11.63 -4.49 -6.22
C GLU A 902 12.11 -4.76 -7.65
N ILE A 903 12.10 -3.73 -8.50
CA ILE A 903 12.61 -3.80 -9.86
C ILE A 903 14.11 -4.11 -9.84
N GLU A 904 14.90 -3.43 -9.00
CA GLU A 904 16.34 -3.69 -8.90
C GLU A 904 16.65 -5.13 -8.46
N ALA A 905 15.89 -5.67 -7.50
CA ALA A 905 16.04 -7.06 -7.07
C ALA A 905 15.68 -8.04 -8.20
N SER A 906 14.56 -7.80 -8.89
CA SER A 906 14.11 -8.61 -10.02
C SER A 906 15.11 -8.57 -11.17
N LEU A 907 15.70 -7.40 -11.46
CA LEU A 907 16.74 -7.26 -12.49
C LEU A 907 17.99 -8.07 -12.12
N ARG A 908 18.41 -8.08 -10.85
CA ARG A 908 19.54 -8.92 -10.40
C ARG A 908 19.28 -10.42 -10.56
N GLU A 909 18.06 -10.88 -10.27
CA GLU A 909 17.67 -12.28 -10.48
C GLU A 909 17.67 -12.65 -11.97
N LEU A 910 17.12 -11.79 -12.83
CA LEU A 910 17.11 -11.98 -14.28
C LEU A 910 18.53 -11.96 -14.87
N GLU A 911 19.40 -11.08 -14.37
CA GLU A 911 20.82 -11.05 -14.73
C GLU A 911 21.49 -12.38 -14.38
N ALA A 912 21.31 -12.88 -13.15
CA ALA A 912 21.88 -14.15 -12.71
C ALA A 912 21.37 -15.36 -13.52
N GLU A 913 20.05 -15.43 -13.77
CA GLU A 913 19.47 -16.48 -14.60
C GLU A 913 19.96 -16.39 -16.06
N GLY A 914 20.08 -15.16 -16.56
CA GLY A 914 20.62 -14.85 -17.88
C GLY A 914 22.05 -15.32 -18.08
N VAL A 915 22.93 -15.00 -17.12
CA VAL A 915 24.32 -15.45 -17.11
C VAL A 915 24.40 -16.97 -17.12
N ARG A 916 23.61 -17.64 -16.28
CA ARG A 916 23.55 -19.12 -16.22
C ARG A 916 23.14 -19.73 -17.56
N LEU A 917 22.10 -19.17 -18.19
CA LEU A 917 21.57 -19.65 -19.47
C LEU A 917 22.55 -19.40 -20.63
N GLU A 918 23.20 -18.24 -20.66
CA GLU A 918 24.18 -17.89 -21.68
C GLU A 918 25.48 -18.71 -21.54
N LEU A 919 25.91 -19.01 -20.30
CA LEU A 919 26.99 -19.95 -20.04
C LEU A 919 26.66 -21.37 -20.51
N ALA A 920 25.42 -21.84 -20.29
CA ALA A 920 24.95 -23.14 -20.79
C ALA A 920 24.95 -23.20 -22.33
N LEU A 921 24.54 -22.11 -23.01
CA LEU A 921 24.59 -21.98 -24.47
C LEU A 921 26.01 -22.01 -25.04
N ARG A 922 26.98 -21.43 -24.32
CA ARG A 922 28.38 -21.29 -24.79
C ARG A 922 29.28 -22.50 -24.48
N SER A 923 28.97 -23.28 -23.44
CA SER A 923 29.88 -24.32 -22.91
C SER A 923 29.81 -25.70 -23.60
N GLN A 924 28.82 -25.97 -24.47
CA GLN A 924 28.63 -27.33 -25.00
C GLN A 924 28.64 -27.42 -26.54
N HIS A 925 29.68 -28.06 -27.06
CA HIS A 925 29.85 -28.35 -28.49
C HIS A 925 29.00 -29.54 -29.01
N SER A 926 28.20 -30.19 -28.16
CA SER A 926 27.46 -31.43 -28.52
C SER A 926 26.07 -31.55 -27.88
N THR A 927 25.29 -30.46 -27.79
CA THR A 927 23.88 -30.50 -27.35
C THR A 927 22.90 -30.59 -28.53
N PRO A 928 21.78 -31.33 -28.41
CA PRO A 928 20.75 -31.41 -29.44
C PRO A 928 20.19 -30.03 -29.81
N GLU A 929 19.96 -29.77 -31.11
CA GLU A 929 19.48 -28.48 -31.62
C GLU A 929 18.15 -28.02 -30.99
N GLN A 930 17.28 -28.97 -30.62
CA GLN A 930 16.02 -28.70 -29.90
C GLN A 930 16.26 -28.08 -28.51
N GLN A 931 17.28 -28.52 -27.78
CA GLN A 931 17.61 -27.97 -26.46
C GLN A 931 18.17 -26.55 -26.57
N LYS A 932 19.00 -26.29 -27.59
CA LYS A 932 19.53 -24.94 -27.88
C LYS A 932 18.41 -23.98 -28.24
N LYS A 933 17.42 -24.43 -29.00
CA LYS A 933 16.23 -23.63 -29.36
C LYS A 933 15.42 -23.26 -28.12
N LEU A 934 15.18 -24.22 -27.21
CA LEU A 934 14.48 -23.98 -25.94
C LEU A 934 15.21 -22.94 -25.08
N TRP A 935 16.53 -23.03 -24.96
CA TRP A 935 17.33 -22.06 -24.21
C TRP A 935 17.35 -20.67 -24.86
N LEU A 936 17.34 -20.57 -26.18
CA LEU A 936 17.21 -19.28 -26.87
C LEU A 936 15.83 -18.65 -26.66
N GLU A 937 14.76 -19.44 -26.68
CA GLU A 937 13.40 -18.98 -26.38
C GLU A 937 13.31 -18.47 -24.92
N GLN A 938 13.89 -19.19 -23.96
CA GLN A 938 13.99 -18.74 -22.57
C GLN A 938 14.81 -17.44 -22.45
N LEU A 939 15.93 -17.31 -23.16
CA LEU A 939 16.75 -16.10 -23.12
C LEU A 939 15.99 -14.88 -23.66
N LEU A 940 15.22 -15.06 -24.73
CA LEU A 940 14.40 -14.00 -25.30
C LEU A 940 13.30 -13.54 -24.33
N GLN A 941 12.65 -14.49 -23.64
CA GLN A 941 11.65 -14.17 -22.60
C GLN A 941 12.27 -13.36 -21.44
N LEU A 942 13.47 -13.76 -20.98
CA LEU A 942 14.18 -13.02 -19.94
C LEU A 942 14.56 -11.61 -20.40
N VAL A 943 14.96 -11.42 -21.66
CA VAL A 943 15.26 -10.10 -22.24
C VAL A 943 14.00 -9.23 -22.34
N GLN A 944 12.87 -9.80 -22.77
CA GLN A 944 11.59 -9.07 -22.80
C GLN A 944 11.18 -8.62 -21.40
N LYS A 945 11.31 -9.51 -20.40
CA LYS A 945 11.03 -9.19 -19.00
C LYS A 945 11.96 -8.12 -18.45
N LYS A 946 13.27 -8.17 -18.76
CA LYS A 946 14.23 -7.10 -18.41
C LYS A 946 13.83 -5.76 -19.03
N ASN A 947 13.50 -5.73 -20.31
CA ASN A 947 13.11 -4.49 -21.00
C ASN A 947 11.85 -3.87 -20.40
N SER A 948 10.85 -4.70 -20.04
CA SER A 948 9.64 -4.23 -19.35
C SER A 948 9.95 -3.62 -17.99
N LEU A 949 10.79 -4.27 -17.18
CA LEU A 949 11.21 -3.73 -15.87
C LEU A 949 12.02 -2.43 -16.00
N VAL A 950 12.91 -2.32 -16.99
CA VAL A 950 13.69 -1.11 -17.25
C VAL A 950 12.79 0.05 -17.70
N ALA A 951 11.76 -0.22 -18.52
CA ALA A 951 10.80 0.78 -18.94
C ALA A 951 9.96 1.32 -17.77
N GLU A 952 9.50 0.42 -16.90
CA GLU A 952 8.79 0.76 -15.66
C GLU A 952 9.67 1.59 -14.71
N GLU A 953 10.95 1.21 -14.55
CA GLU A 953 11.89 1.96 -13.72
C GLU A 953 12.08 3.41 -14.20
N ALA A 954 12.13 3.61 -15.53
CA ALA A 954 12.21 4.94 -16.11
C ALA A 954 10.94 5.79 -15.84
N GLU A 955 9.75 5.19 -15.84
CA GLU A 955 8.49 5.89 -15.49
C GLU A 955 8.46 6.30 -14.02
N LEU A 956 8.93 5.43 -13.14
CA LEU A 956 9.06 5.73 -11.71
C LEU A 956 10.03 6.89 -11.47
N MET A 957 11.13 6.98 -12.24
CA MET A 957 12.06 8.11 -12.14
C MET A 957 11.44 9.45 -12.57
N ILE A 958 10.52 9.45 -13.53
CA ILE A 958 9.74 10.66 -13.87
C ILE A 958 8.86 11.05 -12.69
N THR A 959 8.22 10.08 -12.05
CA THR A 959 7.40 10.31 -10.85
C THR A 959 8.22 10.92 -9.71
N VAL A 960 9.49 10.50 -9.53
CA VAL A 960 10.42 11.13 -8.59
C VAL A 960 10.66 12.61 -8.92
N GLN A 961 10.86 12.95 -10.19
CA GLN A 961 11.05 14.34 -10.60
C GLN A 961 9.81 15.19 -10.35
N GLU A 962 8.62 14.65 -10.61
CA GLU A 962 7.34 15.30 -10.31
C GLU A 962 7.22 15.63 -8.81
N LEU A 963 7.46 14.65 -7.94
CA LEU A 963 7.44 14.82 -6.48
C LEU A 963 8.42 15.92 -6.01
N ASN A 964 9.61 16.00 -6.60
CA ASN A 964 10.59 17.04 -6.27
C ASN A 964 10.08 18.45 -6.65
N LEU A 965 9.38 18.57 -7.77
CA LEU A 965 8.80 19.84 -8.21
C LEU A 965 7.59 20.21 -7.36
N GLU A 966 6.75 19.25 -6.98
CA GLU A 966 5.63 19.46 -6.06
C GLU A 966 6.07 19.98 -4.69
N GLU A 967 7.13 19.41 -4.13
CA GLU A 967 7.70 19.87 -2.85
C GLU A 967 8.25 21.30 -2.96
N LYS A 968 9.02 21.59 -4.02
CA LYS A 968 9.55 22.95 -4.26
C LYS A 968 8.42 23.96 -4.42
N GLN A 969 7.38 23.60 -5.16
CA GLN A 969 6.19 24.44 -5.31
C GLN A 969 5.55 24.72 -3.96
N TRP A 970 5.36 23.68 -3.14
CA TRP A 970 4.76 23.83 -1.82
C TRP A 970 5.59 24.70 -0.87
N GLN A 971 6.92 24.57 -0.88
CA GLN A 971 7.82 25.41 -0.09
C GLN A 971 7.74 26.89 -0.50
N LEU A 972 7.73 27.16 -1.82
CA LEU A 972 7.59 28.51 -2.34
C LEU A 972 6.20 29.09 -2.04
N ASP A 973 5.14 28.29 -2.13
CA ASP A 973 3.78 28.71 -1.76
C ASP A 973 3.68 29.04 -0.27
N GLN A 974 4.34 28.27 0.60
CA GLN A 974 4.41 28.57 2.04
C GLN A 974 5.13 29.90 2.30
N GLU A 975 6.28 30.10 1.67
CA GLU A 975 7.05 31.33 1.78
C GLU A 975 6.25 32.54 1.29
N LEU A 976 5.59 32.40 0.15
CA LEU A 976 4.72 33.43 -0.44
C LEU A 976 3.54 33.77 0.48
N ARG A 977 2.88 32.76 1.07
CA ARG A 977 1.81 32.97 2.07
C ARG A 977 2.33 33.71 3.29
N GLY A 978 3.57 33.45 3.71
CA GLY A 978 4.23 34.18 4.79
C GLY A 978 4.32 35.68 4.52
N TYR A 979 4.67 36.06 3.28
CA TYR A 979 4.69 37.46 2.86
C TYR A 979 3.27 38.03 2.66
N MET A 980 2.36 37.31 2.01
CA MET A 980 0.99 37.77 1.75
C MET A 980 0.16 37.99 3.02
N ASN A 981 0.41 37.22 4.08
CA ASN A 981 -0.31 37.35 5.35
C ASN A 981 0.21 38.51 6.22
N ARG A 982 1.30 39.19 5.82
CA ARG A 982 1.75 40.43 6.48
C ARG A 982 0.95 41.61 5.95
N GLU A 983 0.58 42.54 6.84
CA GLU A 983 -0.07 43.78 6.41
C GLU A 983 0.83 44.58 5.46
N GLU A 984 0.24 45.10 4.38
CA GLU A 984 0.96 45.80 3.30
C GLU A 984 1.72 47.05 3.78
N THR A 985 1.26 47.64 4.90
CA THR A 985 1.87 48.77 5.60
C THR A 985 3.15 48.40 6.36
N LEU A 986 3.31 47.12 6.73
CA LEU A 986 4.45 46.59 7.48
C LEU A 986 5.50 45.94 6.58
N LYS A 987 5.21 45.78 5.28
CA LYS A 987 6.16 45.20 4.31
C LYS A 987 7.28 46.19 3.97
N THR A 988 8.52 45.79 4.20
CA THR A 988 9.70 46.54 3.76
C THR A 988 9.90 46.39 2.25
N ALA A 989 10.72 47.26 1.64
CA ALA A 989 11.11 47.10 0.23
C ALA A 989 11.83 45.77 -0.03
N ALA A 990 12.58 45.27 0.95
CA ALA A 990 13.24 43.96 0.89
C ALA A 990 12.22 42.81 0.90
N ASP A 991 11.16 42.90 1.72
CA ASP A 991 10.09 41.90 1.74
C ASP A 991 9.34 41.84 0.39
N ARG A 992 9.05 43.00 -0.23
CA ARG A 992 8.41 43.04 -1.57
C ARG A 992 9.31 42.45 -2.65
N GLN A 993 10.61 42.71 -2.58
CA GLN A 993 11.58 42.12 -3.51
C GLN A 993 11.71 40.60 -3.30
N ALA A 994 11.66 40.13 -2.06
CA ALA A 994 11.63 38.70 -1.75
C ALA A 994 10.33 38.04 -2.24
N GLU A 995 9.18 38.67 -2.04
CA GLU A 995 7.86 38.24 -2.55
C GLU A 995 7.89 38.06 -4.09
N ASP A 996 8.40 39.04 -4.83
CA ASP A 996 8.54 38.96 -6.30
C ASP A 996 9.52 37.86 -6.74
N GLN A 997 10.61 37.65 -6.00
CA GLN A 997 11.57 36.58 -6.28
C GLN A 997 10.94 35.19 -6.05
N VAL A 998 10.17 35.03 -4.98
CA VAL A 998 9.45 33.78 -4.69
C VAL A 998 8.42 33.50 -5.78
N LEU A 999 7.65 34.50 -6.19
CA LEU A 999 6.67 34.37 -7.27
C LEU A 999 7.33 33.96 -8.60
N LYS A 1000 8.48 34.54 -8.94
CA LYS A 1000 9.23 34.17 -10.15
C LYS A 1000 9.71 32.72 -10.10
N LYS A 1001 10.27 32.28 -8.97
CA LYS A 1001 10.67 30.87 -8.76
C LYS A 1001 9.47 29.93 -8.87
N LEU A 1002 8.30 30.33 -8.37
CA LEU A 1002 7.08 29.53 -8.45
C LEU A 1002 6.65 29.30 -9.91
N VAL A 1003 6.67 30.35 -10.74
CA VAL A 1003 6.39 30.25 -12.17
C VAL A 1003 7.39 29.33 -12.88
N ASP A 1004 8.68 29.41 -12.54
CA ASP A 1004 9.70 28.52 -13.10
C ASP A 1004 9.44 27.05 -12.75
N VAL A 1005 9.02 26.76 -11.51
CA VAL A 1005 8.65 25.40 -11.08
C VAL A 1005 7.41 24.89 -11.83
N VAL A 1006 6.38 25.72 -12.01
CA VAL A 1006 5.18 25.36 -12.78
C VAL A 1006 5.54 25.02 -14.23
N ASN A 1007 6.39 25.85 -14.87
CA ASN A 1007 6.86 25.58 -16.23
C ASN A 1007 7.65 24.26 -16.35
N GLN A 1008 8.45 23.92 -15.33
CA GLN A 1008 9.16 22.64 -15.27
C GLN A 1008 8.19 21.45 -15.14
N ARG A 1009 7.12 21.58 -14.34
CA ARG A 1009 6.06 20.55 -14.24
C ARG A 1009 5.34 20.35 -15.57
N ASP A 1010 4.98 21.44 -16.24
CA ASP A 1010 4.32 21.39 -17.55
C ASP A 1010 5.20 20.71 -18.62
N ALA A 1011 6.52 20.95 -18.57
CA ALA A 1011 7.46 20.27 -19.46
C ALA A 1011 7.54 18.76 -19.19
N LEU A 1012 7.48 18.35 -17.92
CA LEU A 1012 7.48 16.94 -17.52
C LEU A 1012 6.21 16.21 -17.97
N ILE A 1013 5.05 16.84 -17.83
CA ILE A 1013 3.76 16.31 -18.28
C ILE A 1013 3.75 16.11 -19.80
N ARG A 1014 4.26 17.09 -20.56
CA ARG A 1014 4.40 16.95 -22.03
C ARG A 1014 5.29 15.79 -22.41
N PHE A 1015 6.42 15.61 -21.71
CA PHE A 1015 7.32 14.49 -21.95
C PHE A 1015 6.66 13.12 -21.69
N GLN A 1016 5.85 13.00 -20.63
CA GLN A 1016 5.08 11.78 -20.36
C GLN A 1016 4.06 11.49 -21.46
N GLU A 1017 3.32 12.50 -21.91
CA GLU A 1017 2.31 12.32 -22.95
C GLU A 1017 2.94 11.97 -24.30
N GLU A 1018 4.06 12.59 -24.67
CA GLU A 1018 4.84 12.24 -25.88
C GLU A 1018 5.31 10.78 -25.86
N ARG A 1019 5.75 10.28 -24.69
CA ARG A 1019 6.16 8.89 -24.52
C ARG A 1019 4.97 7.94 -24.61
N ARG A 1020 3.84 8.26 -23.98
CA ARG A 1020 2.59 7.48 -24.07
C ARG A 1020 2.11 7.37 -25.52
N LEU A 1021 2.15 8.48 -26.26
CA LEU A 1021 1.81 8.53 -27.69
C LEU A 1021 2.79 7.73 -28.55
N SER A 1022 4.08 7.75 -28.22
CA SER A 1022 5.11 6.96 -28.92
C SER A 1022 4.94 5.45 -28.70
N GLU A 1023 4.58 5.04 -27.48
CA GLU A 1023 4.28 3.64 -27.15
C GLU A 1023 3.02 3.15 -27.87
N LEU A 1024 1.95 3.95 -27.90
CA LEU A 1024 0.73 3.70 -28.69
C LEU A 1024 1.01 3.57 -30.20
N ALA A 1025 1.89 4.42 -30.73
CA ALA A 1025 2.32 4.37 -32.13
C ALA A 1025 3.20 3.15 -32.44
N SER A 1026 3.98 2.65 -31.47
CA SER A 1026 4.79 1.43 -31.63
C SER A 1026 3.97 0.14 -31.49
N GLY A 1027 2.89 0.14 -30.71
CA GLY A 1027 1.98 -1.01 -30.53
C GLY A 1027 1.08 -1.29 -31.73
N THR A 1028 0.85 -0.31 -32.60
CA THR A 1028 0.05 -0.45 -33.83
C THR A 1028 0.83 -1.00 -35.03
N GLY A 1029 2.15 -1.19 -34.92
CA GLY A 1029 3.01 -1.70 -36.00
C GLY A 1029 3.19 -3.22 -36.06
N ALA A 1030 2.57 -4.00 -35.17
CA ALA A 1030 2.70 -5.47 -35.13
C ALA A 1030 1.57 -6.24 -35.85
N GLN A 1031 0.67 -5.54 -36.54
CA GLN A 1031 -0.27 -6.12 -37.50
C GLN A 1031 -0.05 -5.47 -38.86
N GLY A 1032 0.98 -5.94 -39.58
CA GLY A 1032 1.32 -5.50 -40.94
C GLY A 1032 2.19 -6.50 -41.64
#